data_AF-K3WV92-F1
#
_entry.id   AF-K3WV92-F1
#
_cell.length_a   1.000
_cell.length_b   1.000
_cell.length_c   1.000
_cell.angle_alpha   90.00
_cell.angle_beta   90.00
_cell.angle_gamma   90.00
#
_symmetry.space_group_name_H-M   'P 1'
#
loop_
_entity.id
_entity.type
_entity.pdbx_description
1 polymer ?
#
loop_
_entity_poly.entity_id
_entity_poly.type
_entity_poly.pdbx_seq_one_letter_code
_entity_poly.pdbx_strand_id
1 'polypeptide(L)'
;MQRNGKGGGATRKERLMRAKMKKKQQDEDASSNGAVAATTFEDILQMSDLSEMSLLENLRRRYENELIYTYVGPILIAINPYKPLDAIYSEQKMTEYYGKTMGALPPHVFALADHAYTQLIQGGALDPANQSIIISGESGAGKTETTKIIMQYLARATSYRKHPNEDAAHHVAANPANGTVSRTLGKLEERVLESNPLLESFGNAKTLRNDNSSRFGKFIEIQFDHHGKIVGAEIMNFLLEKTRIVSQSIGERNYHIFYQLLAGADDDMREKLQLKTPHDYEYLRKSQCFTIQSCDDAAEFQTTKHCMSTIGINEERQERVFDLLAAVLHLGNLKFATENETCVPADEMSREGLKLVATLLKVSEDALQRALLTRQLYVGGKVIVQQQNVDQVRDKRDALAKAVYSSLFLWLVSELNRTISRPQDKWGFIGVLDIYGFEKFEWNTFEQLCINYANEKLQRHFNQHMLEVEQEEYTKEGIDWKHIDFLDNQACLDLIESKPNGKPGIFISLDDIWRLKGEEANKKFVAILHASFGRDPSGSQSTTKNQNDFYIHPKVDASLHFGIKHYAGEVIYDASGFNDKNNETLNDDMKELIKQSESDWVRSIFDLNVQSMEAMPGNNAKRPSENVSRRPDGAAGGGGKSRNLREVSVGAQFRFQLQELMGKISLANPRYVRCIKPNEYKRSGELNDVDCARQLKYSGMMEAIQIRQRGFALREDHDVFFYDYQSLAPQAETVNELVEEISDMLGAGKDQWQLGKTKVFLKRTVAFKLRKLEVLRGKAAARTLQKWCRNMKLNDCAIKIQTKARQFVAKKRLFKLRRAAYMILSILRMRVAVANYQRLVEEYRYKNVKAVVVQKVARGYLVRKKNLLHPFEGLGPKELDQKISEMEVAIAQAARDKQFEKCANLQKDLEKIVEARKKVRTAKEIDGEIQKLNEEMEQAAKNKQFARCAELQKKLEELQEVRKNVKEDLNELEPSELDERIRGVEAKIAEAMSARNFEKCGQLQGDLDVLVAARKKKQTPEELDAEIEKLNNEIASLMQRKQFDKY
;
A
#
# COMPACT_ATOMS: atom_id res chain seq x y z
N MET A 1 7.21 -21.38 63.54
CA MET A 1 6.02 -21.95 62.88
C MET A 1 6.43 -22.44 61.49
N GLN A 2 6.12 -23.73 61.23
CA GLN A 2 6.00 -24.49 59.97
C GLN A 2 6.14 -23.76 58.61
N ARG A 3 6.52 -24.34 57.47
CA ARG A 3 7.23 -25.56 56.98
C ARG A 3 7.10 -25.51 55.43
N ASN A 4 8.14 -25.93 54.68
CA ASN A 4 8.16 -26.41 53.26
C ASN A 4 7.91 -25.38 52.12
N GLY A 5 8.57 -25.39 50.96
CA GLY A 5 9.51 -26.32 50.32
C GLY A 5 9.14 -26.57 48.84
N LYS A 6 10.15 -26.60 47.93
CA LYS A 6 10.17 -26.97 46.49
C LYS A 6 9.81 -25.85 45.50
N GLY A 7 10.59 -25.49 44.47
CA GLY A 7 11.67 -26.19 43.75
C GLY A 7 11.13 -26.81 42.45
N GLY A 8 11.37 -26.15 41.31
CA GLY A 8 11.00 -26.65 39.97
C GLY A 8 11.57 -25.78 38.86
N GLY A 9 12.89 -25.88 38.63
CA GLY A 9 13.57 -25.21 37.52
C GLY A 9 13.25 -25.86 36.19
N ALA A 10 12.57 -25.13 35.29
CA ALA A 10 12.26 -25.59 33.94
C ALA A 10 13.54 -25.95 33.17
N THR A 11 13.53 -27.11 32.53
CA THR A 11 14.70 -27.67 31.84
C THR A 11 15.02 -26.91 30.54
N ARG A 12 16.29 -26.96 30.10
CA ARG A 12 16.77 -26.31 28.86
C ARG A 12 15.94 -26.67 27.62
N LYS A 13 15.29 -27.84 27.60
CA LYS A 13 14.40 -28.30 26.52
C LYS A 13 13.06 -27.55 26.50
N GLU A 14 12.50 -27.21 27.66
CA GLU A 14 11.28 -26.39 27.79
C GLU A 14 11.53 -24.92 27.45
N ARG A 15 12.70 -24.38 27.83
CA ARG A 15 13.12 -23.03 27.39
C ARG A 15 13.29 -22.96 25.87
N LEU A 16 13.83 -24.02 25.24
CA LEU A 16 13.98 -24.10 23.79
C LEU A 16 12.63 -24.26 23.07
N MET A 17 11.68 -25.01 23.64
CA MET A 17 10.31 -25.12 23.09
C MET A 17 9.53 -23.81 23.24
N ARG A 18 9.62 -23.12 24.38
CA ARG A 18 9.02 -21.78 24.54
C ARG A 18 9.67 -20.75 23.62
N ALA A 19 10.97 -20.83 23.36
CA ALA A 19 11.65 -19.97 22.40
C ALA A 19 11.25 -20.29 20.96
N LYS A 20 11.06 -21.57 20.60
CA LYS A 20 10.53 -21.98 19.29
C LYS A 20 9.07 -21.61 19.09
N MET A 21 8.23 -21.70 20.13
CA MET A 21 6.84 -21.24 20.09
C MET A 21 6.75 -19.72 20.02
N LYS A 22 7.54 -18.97 20.81
CA LYS A 22 7.62 -17.51 20.68
C LYS A 22 8.16 -17.06 19.33
N LYS A 23 9.10 -17.80 18.75
CA LYS A 23 9.62 -17.50 17.40
C LYS A 23 8.62 -17.87 16.32
N LYS A 24 7.86 -18.96 16.47
CA LYS A 24 6.77 -19.32 15.56
C LYS A 24 5.62 -18.31 15.63
N GLN A 25 5.31 -17.81 16.83
CA GLN A 25 4.30 -16.77 17.05
C GLN A 25 4.79 -15.40 16.55
N GLN A 26 6.07 -15.05 16.74
CA GLN A 26 6.67 -13.86 16.14
C GLN A 26 6.84 -13.95 14.63
N ASP A 27 7.06 -15.14 14.05
CA ASP A 27 7.13 -15.33 12.60
C ASP A 27 5.72 -15.35 11.97
N GLU A 28 4.68 -15.79 12.71
CA GLU A 28 3.26 -15.65 12.33
C GLU A 28 2.77 -14.19 12.46
N ASP A 29 3.18 -13.46 13.50
CA ASP A 29 2.86 -12.04 13.72
C ASP A 29 3.71 -11.08 12.87
N ALA A 30 4.92 -11.46 12.45
CA ALA A 30 5.77 -10.67 11.55
C ALA A 30 5.49 -10.94 10.06
N SER A 31 4.78 -12.03 9.74
CA SER A 31 4.23 -12.27 8.39
C SER A 31 3.02 -11.38 8.07
N SER A 32 2.39 -10.76 9.07
CA SER A 32 1.19 -9.92 8.91
C SER A 32 1.44 -8.41 9.03
N ASN A 33 2.57 -7.98 9.60
CA ASN A 33 2.84 -6.56 9.89
C ASN A 33 4.11 -5.99 9.22
N GLY A 34 4.37 -6.38 7.97
CA GLY A 34 5.26 -5.64 7.09
C GLY A 34 4.53 -4.47 6.45
N ALA A 35 5.03 -3.25 6.62
CA ALA A 35 4.55 -2.04 5.97
C ALA A 35 4.50 -2.18 4.43
N VAL A 36 3.38 -2.66 3.92
CA VAL A 36 2.93 -2.53 2.53
C VAL A 36 1.99 -1.33 2.53
N ALA A 37 2.22 -0.35 1.65
CA ALA A 37 1.24 0.70 1.40
C ALA A 37 -0.15 0.06 1.23
N ALA A 38 -1.15 0.55 1.97
CA ALA A 38 -2.45 -0.09 2.18
C ALA A 38 -3.17 -0.39 0.85
N THR A 39 -2.99 -1.59 0.30
CA THR A 39 -3.68 -2.04 -0.90
C THR A 39 -5.09 -2.48 -0.52
N THR A 40 -6.08 -1.64 -0.82
CA THR A 40 -7.49 -2.05 -0.92
C THR A 40 -7.74 -2.63 -2.30
N PHE A 41 -8.50 -3.72 -2.39
CA PHE A 41 -8.87 -4.37 -3.65
C PHE A 41 -10.27 -3.95 -4.08
N GLU A 42 -10.42 -3.61 -5.36
CA GLU A 42 -11.70 -3.27 -5.97
C GLU A 42 -12.57 -4.51 -6.23
N ASP A 43 -11.94 -5.62 -6.63
CA ASP A 43 -12.55 -6.95 -6.69
C ASP A 43 -11.87 -7.86 -5.66
N ILE A 44 -12.68 -8.38 -4.75
CA ILE A 44 -12.24 -9.29 -3.71
C ILE A 44 -11.56 -10.52 -4.30
N LEU A 45 -11.97 -11.03 -5.46
CA LEU A 45 -11.36 -12.22 -6.07
C LEU A 45 -9.86 -12.05 -6.42
N GLN A 46 -9.36 -10.81 -6.49
CA GLN A 46 -7.94 -10.51 -6.72
C GLN A 46 -7.08 -10.65 -5.44
N MET A 47 -7.71 -10.78 -4.28
CA MET A 47 -7.01 -10.93 -3.00
C MET A 47 -6.33 -12.29 -2.88
N SER A 48 -5.13 -12.32 -2.29
CA SER A 48 -4.41 -13.58 -2.04
C SER A 48 -5.11 -14.43 -0.98
N ASP A 49 -5.57 -13.81 0.11
CA ASP A 49 -6.36 -14.45 1.15
C ASP A 49 -7.83 -14.06 1.02
N LEU A 50 -8.70 -15.08 0.96
CA LEU A 50 -10.17 -14.91 0.89
C LEU A 50 -10.83 -15.52 2.12
N SER A 51 -10.14 -15.45 3.26
CA SER A 51 -10.75 -15.68 4.56
C SER A 51 -11.80 -14.60 4.84
N GLU A 52 -12.76 -14.94 5.69
CA GLU A 52 -13.79 -14.01 6.18
C GLU A 52 -13.15 -12.74 6.80
N MET A 53 -12.04 -12.91 7.52
CA MET A 53 -11.32 -11.80 8.14
C MET A 53 -10.69 -10.86 7.11
N SER A 54 -10.04 -11.41 6.08
CA SER A 54 -9.43 -10.60 5.02
C SER A 54 -10.48 -9.85 4.20
N LEU A 55 -11.62 -10.50 3.91
CA LEU A 55 -12.76 -9.86 3.27
C LEU A 55 -13.27 -8.66 4.09
N LEU A 56 -13.51 -8.86 5.39
CA LEU A 56 -13.94 -7.79 6.29
C LEU A 56 -12.91 -6.66 6.36
N GLU A 57 -11.62 -6.98 6.44
CA GLU A 57 -10.55 -5.99 6.47
C GLU A 57 -10.55 -5.11 5.21
N ASN A 58 -10.70 -5.72 4.03
CA ASN A 58 -10.77 -4.97 2.78
C ASN A 58 -12.00 -4.05 2.74
N LEU A 59 -13.17 -4.58 3.11
CA LEU A 59 -14.42 -3.81 3.15
C LEU A 59 -14.34 -2.65 4.15
N ARG A 60 -13.75 -2.87 5.33
CA ARG A 60 -13.57 -1.84 6.35
C ARG A 60 -12.68 -0.70 5.86
N ARG A 61 -11.50 -1.02 5.34
CA ARG A 61 -10.58 0.00 4.81
C ARG A 61 -11.19 0.78 3.65
N ARG A 62 -11.94 0.12 2.77
CA ARG A 62 -12.67 0.80 1.69
C ARG A 62 -13.74 1.74 2.25
N TYR A 63 -14.52 1.27 3.21
CA TYR A 63 -15.57 2.06 3.87
C TYR A 63 -15.01 3.28 4.63
N GLU A 64 -13.88 3.14 5.31
CA GLU A 64 -13.16 4.24 5.97
C GLU A 64 -12.70 5.33 4.98
N ASN A 65 -12.44 4.95 3.72
CA ASN A 65 -12.11 5.86 2.61
C ASN A 65 -13.34 6.28 1.79
N GLU A 66 -14.55 6.08 2.30
CA GLU A 66 -15.83 6.42 1.63
C GLU A 66 -16.09 5.65 0.33
N LEU A 67 -15.38 4.54 0.11
CA LEU A 67 -15.57 3.63 -1.03
C LEU A 67 -16.58 2.53 -0.65
N ILE A 68 -17.86 2.82 -0.87
CA ILE A 68 -18.96 1.94 -0.42
C ILE A 68 -19.24 0.73 -1.32
N TYR A 69 -18.71 0.72 -2.53
CA TYR A 69 -18.94 -0.34 -3.52
C TYR A 69 -17.71 -1.23 -3.67
N THR A 70 -17.89 -2.54 -3.73
CA THR A 70 -16.78 -3.50 -3.95
C THR A 70 -17.28 -4.69 -4.78
N TYR A 71 -16.50 -5.14 -5.76
CA TYR A 71 -16.85 -6.32 -6.56
C TYR A 71 -16.47 -7.62 -5.84
N VAL A 72 -17.23 -8.68 -6.15
CA VAL A 72 -16.87 -10.08 -5.92
C VAL A 72 -17.18 -10.82 -7.21
N GLY A 73 -16.26 -10.74 -8.18
CA GLY A 73 -16.55 -11.14 -9.55
C GLY A 73 -17.80 -10.43 -10.11
N PRO A 74 -18.86 -11.15 -10.52
CA PRO A 74 -20.07 -10.53 -11.09
C PRO A 74 -21.01 -9.89 -10.05
N ILE A 75 -20.70 -10.02 -8.75
CA ILE A 75 -21.53 -9.52 -7.65
C ILE A 75 -21.01 -8.16 -7.20
N LEU A 76 -21.93 -7.26 -6.84
CA LEU A 76 -21.59 -5.98 -6.23
C LEU A 76 -21.99 -5.95 -4.75
N ILE A 77 -21.03 -5.69 -3.86
CA ILE A 77 -21.29 -5.36 -2.46
C ILE A 77 -21.50 -3.84 -2.37
N ALA A 78 -22.56 -3.42 -1.67
CA ALA A 78 -22.87 -2.03 -1.37
C ALA A 78 -23.02 -1.84 0.15
N ILE A 79 -22.17 -1.02 0.78
CA ILE A 79 -22.25 -0.74 2.22
C ILE A 79 -22.97 0.58 2.44
N ASN A 80 -24.01 0.61 3.29
CA ASN A 80 -24.76 1.82 3.55
C ASN A 80 -23.87 2.90 4.21
N PRO A 81 -23.67 4.10 3.61
CA PRO A 81 -22.82 5.15 4.17
C PRO A 81 -23.43 5.89 5.38
N TYR A 82 -24.74 5.80 5.60
CA TYR A 82 -25.51 6.62 6.56
C TYR A 82 -25.29 8.14 6.41
N LYS A 83 -24.85 8.59 5.24
CA LYS A 83 -24.71 10.00 4.87
C LYS A 83 -24.89 10.18 3.36
N PRO A 84 -25.34 11.35 2.88
CA PRO A 84 -25.40 11.63 1.45
C PRO A 84 -24.00 11.65 0.85
N LEU A 85 -23.86 11.05 -0.34
CA LEU A 85 -22.63 11.00 -1.13
C LEU A 85 -22.93 11.52 -2.55
N ASP A 86 -23.39 12.76 -2.69
CA ASP A 86 -23.94 13.28 -3.95
C ASP A 86 -22.93 13.26 -5.11
N ALA A 87 -21.63 13.35 -4.81
CA ALA A 87 -20.57 13.33 -5.82
C ALA A 87 -20.55 12.04 -6.66
N ILE A 88 -20.79 10.87 -6.04
CA ILE A 88 -20.74 9.56 -6.73
C ILE A 88 -22.02 9.26 -7.52
N TYR A 89 -23.11 9.98 -7.24
CA TYR A 89 -24.40 9.82 -7.93
C TYR A 89 -24.72 10.96 -8.91
N SER A 90 -23.74 11.82 -9.19
CA SER A 90 -23.89 12.96 -10.11
C SER A 90 -24.13 12.53 -11.57
N GLU A 91 -24.79 13.39 -12.35
CA GLU A 91 -24.98 13.16 -13.80
C GLU A 91 -23.65 12.98 -14.55
N GLN A 92 -22.60 13.67 -14.12
CA GLN A 92 -21.26 13.52 -14.68
C GLN A 92 -20.75 12.09 -14.49
N LYS A 93 -20.94 11.53 -13.28
CA LYS A 93 -20.57 10.14 -12.98
C LYS A 93 -21.41 9.16 -13.79
N MET A 94 -22.72 9.39 -13.96
CA MET A 94 -23.55 8.55 -14.84
C MET A 94 -23.03 8.54 -16.29
N THR A 95 -22.62 9.71 -16.81
CA THR A 95 -22.05 9.84 -18.16
C THR A 95 -20.71 9.11 -18.29
N GLU A 96 -19.87 9.17 -17.26
CA GLU A 96 -18.56 8.50 -17.23
C GLU A 96 -18.69 6.97 -17.36
N TYR A 97 -19.69 6.38 -16.69
CA TYR A 97 -19.94 4.94 -16.69
C TYR A 97 -20.69 4.44 -17.93
N TYR A 98 -21.35 5.32 -18.69
CA TYR A 98 -22.15 4.94 -19.86
C TYR A 98 -21.32 4.27 -20.95
N GLY A 99 -21.72 3.06 -21.36
CA GLY A 99 -21.08 2.29 -22.42
C GLY A 99 -19.68 1.79 -22.08
N LYS A 100 -19.29 1.78 -20.79
CA LYS A 100 -18.00 1.26 -20.34
C LYS A 100 -18.13 -0.21 -19.96
N THR A 101 -17.13 -1.01 -20.34
CA THR A 101 -17.05 -2.40 -19.92
C THR A 101 -16.93 -2.51 -18.41
N MET A 102 -17.65 -3.45 -17.80
CA MET A 102 -17.57 -3.73 -16.36
C MET A 102 -16.11 -4.04 -15.97
N GLY A 103 -15.62 -3.37 -14.92
CA GLY A 103 -14.22 -3.47 -14.46
C GLY A 103 -13.25 -2.45 -15.09
N ALA A 104 -13.66 -1.69 -16.12
CA ALA A 104 -12.83 -0.62 -16.68
C ALA A 104 -12.77 0.63 -15.79
N LEU A 105 -13.77 0.81 -14.94
CA LEU A 105 -13.88 1.87 -13.94
C LEU A 105 -14.07 1.26 -12.54
N PRO A 106 -13.79 2.02 -11.47
CA PRO A 106 -13.96 1.55 -10.10
C PRO A 106 -15.35 0.98 -9.82
N PRO A 107 -15.50 0.09 -8.82
CA PRO A 107 -16.77 -0.53 -8.49
C PRO A 107 -17.87 0.49 -8.25
N HIS A 108 -18.99 0.34 -8.97
CA HIS A 108 -20.14 1.22 -8.83
C HIS A 108 -21.42 0.53 -9.30
N VAL A 109 -22.55 0.91 -8.71
CA VAL A 109 -23.87 0.40 -9.14
C VAL A 109 -24.21 0.78 -10.58
N PHE A 110 -23.69 1.91 -11.06
CA PHE A 110 -23.83 2.33 -12.47
C PHE A 110 -23.16 1.37 -13.44
N ALA A 111 -21.98 0.82 -13.12
CA ALA A 111 -21.35 -0.19 -13.97
C ALA A 111 -22.24 -1.44 -14.13
N LEU A 112 -22.90 -1.86 -13.04
CA LEU A 112 -23.80 -3.00 -13.06
C LEU A 112 -25.08 -2.70 -13.87
N ALA A 113 -25.67 -1.51 -13.69
CA ALA A 113 -26.84 -1.07 -14.43
C ALA A 113 -26.54 -0.88 -15.93
N ASP A 114 -25.40 -0.28 -16.26
CA ASP A 114 -24.93 -0.12 -17.66
C ASP A 114 -24.67 -1.45 -18.33
N HIS A 115 -24.07 -2.39 -17.61
CA HIS A 115 -23.80 -3.70 -18.16
C HIS A 115 -25.09 -4.49 -18.41
N ALA A 116 -26.10 -4.38 -17.54
CA ALA A 116 -27.43 -4.91 -17.79
C ALA A 116 -28.05 -4.27 -19.04
N TYR A 117 -28.07 -2.93 -19.10
CA TYR A 117 -28.60 -2.18 -20.23
C TYR A 117 -27.90 -2.57 -21.55
N THR A 118 -26.58 -2.52 -21.59
CA THR A 118 -25.77 -2.85 -22.76
C THR A 118 -26.03 -4.29 -23.23
N GLN A 119 -26.14 -5.28 -22.32
CA GLN A 119 -26.45 -6.65 -22.71
C GLN A 119 -27.87 -6.81 -23.26
N LEU A 120 -28.86 -6.13 -22.69
CA LEU A 120 -30.22 -6.13 -23.24
C LEU A 120 -30.20 -5.61 -24.68
N ILE A 121 -29.50 -4.50 -24.92
CA ILE A 121 -29.43 -3.83 -26.22
C ILE A 121 -28.58 -4.59 -27.24
N GLN A 122 -27.52 -5.27 -26.80
CA GLN A 122 -26.68 -6.11 -27.64
C GLN A 122 -27.29 -7.51 -27.88
N GLY A 123 -28.44 -7.80 -27.28
CA GLY A 123 -29.22 -9.01 -27.54
C GLY A 123 -29.51 -9.18 -29.03
N GLY A 124 -29.73 -10.44 -29.45
CA GLY A 124 -29.96 -10.76 -30.86
C GLY A 124 -31.20 -10.05 -31.40
N ALA A 125 -31.19 -9.73 -32.71
CA ALA A 125 -32.30 -9.01 -33.36
C ALA A 125 -33.67 -9.73 -33.30
N LEU A 126 -33.68 -11.02 -32.93
CA LEU A 126 -34.89 -11.87 -32.86
C LEU A 126 -35.39 -12.10 -31.43
N ASP A 127 -34.57 -11.92 -30.39
CA ASP A 127 -34.96 -12.17 -28.99
C ASP A 127 -34.13 -11.30 -28.03
N PRO A 128 -34.74 -10.46 -27.18
CA PRO A 128 -34.01 -9.70 -26.17
C PRO A 128 -33.32 -10.62 -25.15
N ALA A 129 -32.08 -10.30 -24.79
CA ALA A 129 -31.47 -10.86 -23.59
C ALA A 129 -32.04 -10.13 -22.37
N ASN A 130 -33.23 -10.53 -21.90
CA ASN A 130 -33.86 -9.94 -20.71
C ASN A 130 -32.90 -9.98 -19.52
N GLN A 131 -32.92 -8.97 -18.66
CA GLN A 131 -32.00 -8.86 -17.52
C GLN A 131 -32.77 -8.78 -16.22
N SER A 132 -32.15 -9.23 -15.13
CA SER A 132 -32.66 -8.97 -13.79
C SER A 132 -31.55 -8.49 -12.85
N ILE A 133 -31.86 -7.52 -11.99
CA ILE A 133 -30.98 -7.01 -10.95
C ILE A 133 -31.63 -7.33 -9.61
N ILE A 134 -31.03 -8.26 -8.88
CA ILE A 134 -31.51 -8.77 -7.61
C ILE A 134 -30.76 -8.07 -6.48
N ILE A 135 -31.48 -7.25 -5.71
CA ILE A 135 -30.94 -6.47 -4.61
C ILE A 135 -31.40 -7.11 -3.30
N SER A 136 -30.44 -7.44 -2.44
CA SER A 136 -30.70 -8.18 -1.20
C SER A 136 -29.84 -7.64 -0.06
N GLY A 137 -30.25 -7.90 1.18
CA GLY A 137 -29.59 -7.41 2.39
C GLY A 137 -30.56 -7.25 3.55
N GLU A 138 -30.05 -7.13 4.78
CA GLU A 138 -30.87 -6.91 5.97
C GLU A 138 -31.68 -5.59 5.87
N SER A 139 -32.70 -5.44 6.74
CA SER A 139 -33.48 -4.20 6.80
C SER A 139 -32.58 -3.02 7.20
N GLY A 140 -32.71 -1.90 6.48
CA GLY A 140 -31.83 -0.72 6.66
C GLY A 140 -30.47 -0.78 5.95
N ALA A 141 -30.18 -1.83 5.17
CA ALA A 141 -28.92 -1.95 4.42
C ALA A 141 -28.83 -1.06 3.17
N GLY A 142 -29.90 -0.38 2.75
CA GLY A 142 -29.89 0.51 1.58
C GLY A 142 -30.42 -0.10 0.27
N LYS A 143 -31.20 -1.19 0.32
CA LYS A 143 -31.78 -1.85 -0.86
C LYS A 143 -32.63 -0.90 -1.71
N THR A 144 -33.63 -0.27 -1.10
CA THR A 144 -34.55 0.65 -1.78
C THR A 144 -33.84 1.87 -2.38
N GLU A 145 -32.80 2.38 -1.71
CA GLU A 145 -31.98 3.47 -2.24
C GLU A 145 -31.18 3.02 -3.47
N THR A 146 -30.59 1.83 -3.40
CA THR A 146 -29.91 1.21 -4.54
C THR A 146 -30.87 1.00 -5.72
N THR A 147 -32.11 0.58 -5.47
CA THR A 147 -33.17 0.48 -6.49
C THR A 147 -33.44 1.82 -7.16
N LYS A 148 -33.59 2.90 -6.38
CA LYS A 148 -33.81 4.27 -6.90
C LYS A 148 -32.65 4.72 -7.80
N ILE A 149 -31.41 4.52 -7.35
CA ILE A 149 -30.20 4.89 -8.10
C ILE A 149 -30.10 4.11 -9.43
N ILE A 150 -30.41 2.80 -9.43
CA ILE A 150 -30.43 1.99 -10.67
C ILE A 150 -31.48 2.52 -11.65
N MET A 151 -32.69 2.80 -11.17
CA MET A 151 -33.78 3.32 -12.01
C MET A 151 -33.41 4.68 -12.63
N GLN A 152 -32.84 5.59 -11.84
CA GLN A 152 -32.34 6.89 -12.33
C GLN A 152 -31.26 6.72 -13.40
N TYR A 153 -30.33 5.78 -13.21
CA TYR A 153 -29.30 5.49 -14.20
C TYR A 153 -29.91 4.98 -15.53
N LEU A 154 -30.82 4.01 -15.47
CA LEU A 154 -31.46 3.44 -16.65
C LEU A 154 -32.27 4.50 -17.41
N ALA A 155 -33.00 5.36 -16.69
CA ALA A 155 -33.72 6.50 -17.26
C ALA A 155 -32.79 7.49 -17.98
N ARG A 156 -31.57 7.69 -17.46
CA ARG A 156 -30.58 8.56 -18.09
C ARG A 156 -29.89 7.90 -19.28
N ALA A 157 -29.62 6.59 -19.20
CA ALA A 157 -28.96 5.79 -20.23
C ALA A 157 -29.74 5.78 -21.56
N THR A 158 -31.08 5.75 -21.49
CA THR A 158 -31.95 5.82 -22.67
C THR A 158 -31.84 7.18 -23.38
N SER A 159 -31.64 8.26 -22.62
CA SER A 159 -31.52 9.62 -23.16
C SER A 159 -30.18 9.88 -23.88
N TYR A 160 -29.15 9.06 -23.66
CA TYR A 160 -27.84 9.23 -24.32
C TYR A 160 -27.80 8.65 -25.75
N ARG A 161 -28.71 7.75 -26.09
CA ARG A 161 -28.74 7.09 -27.40
C ARG A 161 -29.50 7.99 -28.40
N LYS A 162 -28.78 8.76 -29.21
CA LYS A 162 -29.38 9.61 -30.26
C LYS A 162 -30.08 8.75 -31.32
N HIS A 163 -31.36 9.04 -31.60
CA HIS A 163 -32.04 8.52 -32.79
C HIS A 163 -31.46 9.16 -34.07
N PRO A 164 -31.28 8.39 -35.17
CA PRO A 164 -30.86 8.94 -36.46
C PRO A 164 -31.88 9.87 -37.14
N ASN A 165 -33.11 9.99 -36.61
CA ASN A 165 -34.24 10.60 -37.32
C ASN A 165 -35.11 11.56 -36.47
N GLU A 166 -34.63 12.06 -35.33
CA GLU A 166 -35.35 13.11 -34.58
C GLU A 166 -34.71 14.48 -34.81
N ASP A 167 -35.40 15.29 -35.62
CA ASP A 167 -35.11 16.71 -35.80
C ASP A 167 -35.08 17.43 -34.43
N ALA A 168 -34.10 18.30 -34.27
CA ALA A 168 -33.70 18.98 -33.03
C ALA A 168 -34.72 20.01 -32.47
N ALA A 169 -36.03 19.83 -32.68
CA ALA A 169 -37.01 20.90 -32.52
C ALA A 169 -37.87 20.88 -31.24
N HIS A 170 -37.86 19.86 -30.38
CA HIS A 170 -38.86 19.77 -29.30
C HIS A 170 -38.39 19.65 -27.83
N HIS A 171 -37.11 19.81 -27.51
CA HIS A 171 -36.64 19.75 -26.11
C HIS A 171 -35.72 20.91 -25.68
N VAL A 172 -36.05 22.13 -26.08
CA VAL A 172 -35.47 23.35 -25.46
C VAL A 172 -36.59 24.38 -25.23
N ALA A 173 -37.36 24.20 -24.16
CA ALA A 173 -38.04 25.31 -23.51
C ALA A 173 -37.13 25.79 -22.37
N ALA A 174 -36.15 26.63 -22.70
CA ALA A 174 -35.38 27.36 -21.70
C ALA A 174 -36.30 28.42 -21.08
N ASN A 175 -36.65 28.27 -19.80
CA ASN A 175 -37.27 29.32 -19.02
C ASN A 175 -36.15 30.05 -18.24
N PRO A 176 -35.75 31.28 -18.60
CA PRO A 176 -34.50 31.89 -18.13
C PRO A 176 -34.66 32.62 -16.77
N ALA A 177 -35.47 32.10 -15.85
CA ALA A 177 -35.77 32.79 -14.59
C ALA A 177 -35.10 32.21 -13.34
N ASN A 178 -34.54 31.00 -13.36
CA ASN A 178 -33.78 30.45 -12.24
C ASN A 178 -32.65 29.56 -12.77
N GLY A 179 -31.39 29.91 -12.48
CA GLY A 179 -30.18 29.28 -13.00
C GLY A 179 -29.90 27.85 -12.51
N THR A 180 -30.91 26.98 -12.47
CA THR A 180 -30.74 25.54 -12.20
C THR A 180 -31.03 24.78 -13.49
N VAL A 181 -29.98 24.32 -14.16
CA VAL A 181 -30.09 23.47 -15.36
C VAL A 181 -30.42 22.04 -14.89
N SER A 182 -31.69 21.76 -14.65
CA SER A 182 -32.20 20.38 -14.55
C SER A 182 -32.82 20.01 -15.90
N ARG A 183 -32.14 19.15 -16.67
CA ARG A 183 -32.77 18.53 -17.84
C ARG A 183 -33.80 17.53 -17.31
N THR A 184 -35.07 17.84 -17.52
CA THR A 184 -36.21 17.08 -17.02
C THR A 184 -36.17 15.63 -17.51
N LEU A 185 -36.29 14.67 -16.59
CA LEU A 185 -36.50 13.26 -16.89
C LEU A 185 -37.71 13.10 -17.83
N GLY A 186 -37.79 11.99 -18.59
CA GLY A 186 -39.01 11.72 -19.34
C GLY A 186 -40.21 11.51 -18.42
N LYS A 187 -41.41 11.86 -18.89
CA LYS A 187 -42.66 11.83 -18.10
C LYS A 187 -43.01 10.45 -17.54
N LEU A 188 -42.53 9.37 -18.15
CA LEU A 188 -42.79 8.01 -17.69
C LEU A 188 -41.82 7.61 -16.58
N GLU A 189 -40.55 7.97 -16.75
CA GLU A 189 -39.46 7.73 -15.81
C GLU A 189 -39.71 8.48 -14.49
N GLU A 190 -40.14 9.74 -14.59
CA GLU A 190 -40.59 10.56 -13.46
C GLU A 190 -41.76 9.89 -12.73
N ARG A 191 -42.80 9.42 -13.45
CA ARG A 191 -43.94 8.71 -12.84
C ARG A 191 -43.56 7.43 -12.10
N VAL A 192 -42.65 6.62 -12.64
CA VAL A 192 -42.20 5.40 -11.96
C VAL A 192 -41.44 5.75 -10.68
N LEU A 193 -40.55 6.74 -10.72
CA LEU A 193 -39.80 7.17 -9.54
C LEU A 193 -40.70 7.84 -8.48
N GLU A 194 -41.60 8.72 -8.91
CA GLU A 194 -42.57 9.46 -8.09
C GLU A 194 -43.67 8.57 -7.50
N SER A 195 -43.86 7.35 -8.02
CA SER A 195 -44.84 6.40 -7.44
C SER A 195 -44.33 5.67 -6.20
N ASN A 196 -43.02 5.72 -5.90
CA ASN A 196 -42.45 5.02 -4.75
C ASN A 196 -43.01 5.49 -3.40
N PRO A 197 -43.14 6.81 -3.10
CA PRO A 197 -43.72 7.27 -1.83
C PRO A 197 -45.11 6.70 -1.55
N LEU A 198 -45.94 6.52 -2.59
CA LEU A 198 -47.25 5.88 -2.47
C LEU A 198 -47.14 4.43 -1.99
N LEU A 199 -46.27 3.64 -2.60
CA LEU A 199 -46.06 2.25 -2.20
C LEU A 199 -45.38 2.14 -0.83
N GLU A 200 -44.49 3.08 -0.48
CA GLU A 200 -43.87 3.16 0.84
C GLU A 200 -44.92 3.51 1.93
N SER A 201 -45.84 4.44 1.64
CA SER A 201 -46.93 4.81 2.56
C SER A 201 -47.82 3.61 2.93
N PHE A 202 -48.24 2.81 1.94
CA PHE A 202 -49.14 1.67 2.15
C PHE A 202 -48.43 0.33 2.43
N GLY A 203 -47.15 0.20 2.10
CA GLY A 203 -46.42 -1.06 2.15
C GLY A 203 -45.25 -1.07 3.15
N ASN A 204 -44.86 0.08 3.70
CA ASN A 204 -43.78 0.17 4.68
C ASN A 204 -44.29 0.52 6.07
N ALA A 205 -43.51 0.10 7.06
CA ALA A 205 -43.78 0.39 8.46
C ALA A 205 -42.48 0.51 9.26
N LYS A 206 -42.58 1.12 10.45
CA LYS A 206 -41.50 1.15 11.43
C LYS A 206 -41.35 -0.23 12.08
N THR A 207 -40.15 -0.79 12.05
CA THR A 207 -39.73 -1.95 12.84
C THR A 207 -38.69 -1.54 13.87
N LEU A 208 -38.30 -2.46 14.75
CA LEU A 208 -37.22 -2.21 15.71
C LEU A 208 -35.87 -1.87 15.05
N ARG A 209 -35.64 -2.32 13.80
CA ARG A 209 -34.36 -2.17 13.11
C ARG A 209 -34.34 -1.06 12.06
N ASN A 210 -35.50 -0.69 11.51
CA ASN A 210 -35.61 0.29 10.42
C ASN A 210 -36.93 1.08 10.54
N ASP A 211 -36.84 2.40 10.37
CA ASP A 211 -37.98 3.29 10.50
C ASP A 211 -38.92 3.26 9.29
N ASN A 212 -38.40 2.88 8.12
CA ASN A 212 -39.13 2.75 6.85
C ASN A 212 -38.85 1.39 6.23
N SER A 213 -39.31 0.32 6.89
CA SER A 213 -39.05 -1.07 6.47
C SER A 213 -40.14 -1.54 5.50
N SER A 214 -39.76 -1.94 4.29
CA SER A 214 -40.67 -2.60 3.34
C SER A 214 -41.21 -3.91 3.93
N ARG A 215 -42.53 -4.05 4.00
CA ARG A 215 -43.23 -5.26 4.50
C ARG A 215 -43.97 -6.00 3.37
N PHE A 216 -43.48 -5.81 2.15
CA PHE A 216 -43.83 -6.54 0.93
C PHE A 216 -42.60 -6.61 0.03
N GLY A 217 -42.50 -7.62 -0.82
CA GLY A 217 -41.50 -7.71 -1.89
C GLY A 217 -42.00 -6.97 -3.13
N LYS A 218 -41.10 -6.26 -3.83
CA LYS A 218 -41.42 -5.58 -5.09
C LYS A 218 -40.45 -6.00 -6.20
N PHE A 219 -41.02 -6.38 -7.33
CA PHE A 219 -40.28 -6.55 -8.57
C PHE A 219 -40.77 -5.51 -9.57
N ILE A 220 -39.86 -4.63 -9.99
CA ILE A 220 -40.14 -3.56 -10.94
C ILE A 220 -39.56 -3.99 -12.28
N GLU A 221 -40.42 -4.34 -13.21
CA GLU A 221 -40.07 -4.68 -14.59
C GLU A 221 -40.04 -3.40 -15.43
N ILE A 222 -38.86 -2.93 -15.82
CA ILE A 222 -38.71 -1.78 -16.72
C ILE A 222 -38.72 -2.30 -18.16
N GLN A 223 -39.66 -1.83 -18.97
CA GLN A 223 -39.92 -2.31 -20.32
C GLN A 223 -39.23 -1.39 -21.34
N PHE A 224 -38.49 -1.98 -22.27
CA PHE A 224 -37.73 -1.30 -23.30
C PHE A 224 -38.22 -1.66 -24.70
N ASP A 225 -38.17 -0.71 -25.63
CA ASP A 225 -38.31 -1.00 -27.06
C ASP A 225 -37.00 -1.56 -27.66
N HIS A 226 -37.08 -1.97 -28.93
CA HIS A 226 -35.92 -2.45 -29.69
C HIS A 226 -34.82 -1.40 -29.93
N HIS A 227 -35.10 -0.12 -29.69
CA HIS A 227 -34.13 0.97 -29.74
C HIS A 227 -33.48 1.26 -28.38
N GLY A 228 -33.93 0.59 -27.31
CA GLY A 228 -33.44 0.78 -25.95
C GLY A 228 -34.04 1.95 -25.21
N LYS A 229 -35.17 2.49 -25.68
CA LYS A 229 -35.94 3.50 -24.95
C LYS A 229 -36.90 2.82 -23.96
N ILE A 230 -37.09 3.44 -22.79
CA ILE A 230 -38.09 2.98 -21.83
C ILE A 230 -39.47 3.30 -22.41
N VAL A 231 -40.32 2.28 -22.54
CA VAL A 231 -41.69 2.41 -23.05
C VAL A 231 -42.74 2.21 -21.97
N GLY A 232 -42.41 1.47 -20.91
CA GLY A 232 -43.33 1.15 -19.83
C GLY A 232 -42.61 0.60 -18.61
N ALA A 233 -43.37 0.37 -17.54
CA ALA A 233 -42.94 -0.39 -16.39
C ALA A 233 -44.10 -1.17 -15.77
N GLU A 234 -43.81 -2.30 -15.12
CA GLU A 234 -44.78 -3.12 -14.41
C GLU A 234 -44.25 -3.49 -13.02
N ILE A 235 -45.05 -3.28 -11.99
CA ILE A 235 -44.72 -3.60 -10.61
C ILE A 235 -45.50 -4.83 -10.19
N MET A 236 -44.77 -5.88 -9.80
CA MET A 236 -45.34 -7.04 -9.12
C MET A 236 -45.03 -6.98 -7.63
N ASN A 237 -46.06 -7.08 -6.81
CA ASN A 237 -45.97 -7.12 -5.36
C ASN A 237 -46.12 -8.55 -4.84
N PHE A 238 -45.33 -8.89 -3.83
CA PHE A 238 -45.35 -10.21 -3.19
C PHE A 238 -45.46 -10.07 -1.68
N LEU A 239 -46.25 -10.93 -1.05
CA LEU A 239 -46.33 -11.09 0.41
C LEU A 239 -46.43 -9.78 1.22
N LEU A 240 -47.57 -9.07 1.09
CA LEU A 240 -47.92 -8.02 2.04
C LEU A 240 -48.13 -8.65 3.43
N GLU A 241 -47.45 -8.13 4.45
CA GLU A 241 -47.62 -8.57 5.85
C GLU A 241 -48.99 -8.14 6.39
N LYS A 242 -50.04 -8.94 6.14
CA LYS A 242 -51.42 -8.65 6.53
C LYS A 242 -51.62 -8.61 8.05
N THR A 243 -50.86 -9.41 8.81
CA THR A 243 -50.97 -9.47 10.27
C THR A 243 -50.63 -8.15 10.94
N ARG A 244 -49.74 -7.35 10.33
CA ARG A 244 -49.39 -6.00 10.80
C ARG A 244 -50.58 -5.05 10.90
N ILE A 245 -51.63 -5.27 10.12
CA ILE A 245 -52.83 -4.41 10.09
C ILE A 245 -53.53 -4.43 11.45
N VAL A 246 -53.56 -5.59 12.13
CA VAL A 246 -54.34 -5.80 13.35
C VAL A 246 -53.47 -6.02 14.61
N SER A 247 -52.19 -6.31 14.43
CA SER A 247 -51.25 -6.62 15.52
C SER A 247 -49.83 -6.17 15.18
N GLN A 248 -49.15 -5.54 16.15
CA GLN A 248 -47.76 -5.11 16.02
C GLN A 248 -46.99 -5.40 17.31
N SER A 249 -45.69 -5.64 17.19
CA SER A 249 -44.80 -5.79 18.35
C SER A 249 -44.55 -4.45 19.04
N ILE A 250 -44.19 -4.49 20.34
CA ILE A 250 -43.84 -3.29 21.12
C ILE A 250 -42.70 -2.54 20.41
N GLY A 251 -42.84 -1.24 20.24
CA GLY A 251 -41.87 -0.37 19.56
C GLY A 251 -41.98 -0.30 18.03
N GLU A 252 -42.84 -1.11 17.41
CA GLU A 252 -43.12 -1.05 15.96
C GLU A 252 -44.32 -0.16 15.62
N ARG A 253 -44.54 0.16 14.34
CA ARG A 253 -45.77 0.82 13.87
C ARG A 253 -46.58 -0.11 12.95
N ASN A 254 -47.85 0.24 12.78
CA ASN A 254 -48.63 -0.19 11.62
C ASN A 254 -48.11 0.51 10.35
N TYR A 255 -48.73 0.28 9.18
CA TYR A 255 -48.35 0.95 7.93
C TYR A 255 -48.41 2.49 8.06
N HIS A 256 -47.48 3.18 7.39
CA HIS A 256 -47.31 4.62 7.51
C HIS A 256 -48.58 5.41 7.17
N ILE A 257 -49.33 4.97 6.17
CA ILE A 257 -50.56 5.62 5.72
C ILE A 257 -51.56 5.91 6.84
N PHE A 258 -51.66 5.06 7.86
CA PHE A 258 -52.58 5.31 8.98
C PHE A 258 -52.16 6.53 9.82
N TYR A 259 -50.87 6.66 10.09
CA TYR A 259 -50.34 7.79 10.87
C TYR A 259 -50.34 9.06 10.03
N GLN A 260 -50.03 8.94 8.73
CA GLN A 260 -50.07 10.02 7.75
C GLN A 260 -51.48 10.57 7.59
N LEU A 261 -52.51 9.71 7.46
CA LEU A 261 -53.91 10.13 7.40
C LEU A 261 -54.33 10.89 8.66
N LEU A 262 -54.00 10.37 9.86
CA LEU A 262 -54.39 11.01 11.12
C LEU A 262 -53.67 12.35 11.36
N ALA A 263 -52.43 12.49 10.88
CA ALA A 263 -51.65 13.71 11.02
C ALA A 263 -51.99 14.76 9.95
N GLY A 264 -52.21 14.32 8.71
CA GLY A 264 -52.33 15.18 7.53
C GLY A 264 -53.76 15.45 7.05
N ALA A 265 -54.79 14.81 7.63
CA ALA A 265 -56.19 15.12 7.33
C ALA A 265 -56.55 16.54 7.80
N ASP A 266 -57.18 17.30 6.90
CA ASP A 266 -57.78 18.60 7.19
C ASP A 266 -59.01 18.47 8.11
N ASP A 267 -59.51 19.59 8.61
CA ASP A 267 -60.61 19.60 9.59
C ASP A 267 -61.90 19.00 9.01
N ASP A 268 -62.20 19.27 7.74
CA ASP A 268 -63.37 18.74 7.03
C ASP A 268 -63.29 17.20 6.89
N MET A 269 -62.13 16.67 6.47
CA MET A 269 -61.90 15.23 6.35
C MET A 269 -61.91 14.56 7.72
N ARG A 270 -61.35 15.21 8.74
CA ARG A 270 -61.32 14.71 10.12
C ARG A 270 -62.72 14.58 10.70
N GLU A 271 -63.60 15.55 10.46
CA GLU A 271 -65.00 15.51 10.87
C GLU A 271 -65.77 14.43 10.10
N LYS A 272 -65.64 14.41 8.76
CA LYS A 272 -66.33 13.44 7.88
C LYS A 272 -65.99 11.98 8.21
N LEU A 273 -64.70 11.70 8.43
CA LEU A 273 -64.21 10.34 8.72
C LEU A 273 -64.21 10.01 10.23
N GLN A 274 -64.62 10.97 11.07
CA GLN A 274 -64.57 10.89 12.54
C GLN A 274 -63.19 10.45 13.06
N LEU A 275 -62.14 11.07 12.53
CA LEU A 275 -60.76 10.70 12.88
C LEU A 275 -60.36 11.28 14.25
N LYS A 276 -59.69 10.44 15.05
CA LYS A 276 -59.18 10.77 16.39
C LYS A 276 -57.65 10.70 16.41
N THR A 277 -57.03 10.68 17.59
CA THR A 277 -55.58 10.53 17.69
C THR A 277 -55.17 9.06 17.51
N PRO A 278 -53.90 8.77 17.15
CA PRO A 278 -53.42 7.39 17.03
C PRO A 278 -53.63 6.53 18.29
N HIS A 279 -53.69 7.13 19.48
CA HIS A 279 -53.90 6.44 20.76
C HIS A 279 -55.31 5.87 20.92
N ASP A 280 -56.27 6.44 20.19
CA ASP A 280 -57.69 6.09 20.26
C ASP A 280 -58.04 4.86 19.41
N TYR A 281 -57.09 4.35 18.61
CA TYR A 281 -57.30 3.22 17.71
C TYR A 281 -56.59 1.96 18.21
N GLU A 282 -57.34 0.88 18.44
CA GLU A 282 -56.83 -0.40 18.93
C GLU A 282 -55.76 -1.00 18.00
N TYR A 283 -55.90 -0.80 16.68
CA TYR A 283 -54.93 -1.26 15.68
C TYR A 283 -53.65 -0.43 15.60
N LEU A 284 -53.55 0.71 16.30
CA LEU A 284 -52.36 1.56 16.32
C LEU A 284 -51.72 1.63 17.71
N ARG A 285 -52.49 1.41 18.79
CA ARG A 285 -52.01 1.63 20.17
C ARG A 285 -51.20 0.49 20.78
N LYS A 286 -51.33 -0.74 20.27
CA LYS A 286 -50.73 -1.94 20.90
C LYS A 286 -49.22 -1.88 21.04
N SER A 287 -48.54 -1.24 20.09
CA SER A 287 -47.09 -1.15 20.08
C SER A 287 -46.51 -0.01 20.93
N GLN A 288 -47.35 0.91 21.41
CA GLN A 288 -46.94 2.12 22.14
C GLN A 288 -45.98 3.04 21.34
N CYS A 289 -45.94 2.89 20.00
CA CYS A 289 -45.12 3.73 19.14
C CYS A 289 -46.01 4.46 18.11
N PHE A 290 -46.04 5.79 18.21
CA PHE A 290 -46.93 6.63 17.41
C PHE A 290 -46.17 7.54 16.43
N THR A 291 -44.99 8.01 16.82
CA THR A 291 -44.19 8.99 16.05
C THR A 291 -42.82 8.43 15.68
N ILE A 292 -42.25 8.92 14.58
CA ILE A 292 -40.86 8.70 14.18
C ILE A 292 -40.13 10.05 14.23
N GLN A 293 -39.01 10.14 14.96
CA GLN A 293 -38.30 11.42 15.17
C GLN A 293 -37.84 12.10 13.88
N SER A 294 -37.55 11.34 12.83
CA SER A 294 -37.03 11.84 11.56
C SER A 294 -38.08 11.99 10.45
N CYS A 295 -39.37 11.82 10.76
CA CYS A 295 -40.45 11.81 9.77
C CYS A 295 -41.56 12.77 10.16
N ASP A 296 -42.01 13.59 9.22
CA ASP A 296 -43.21 14.39 9.35
C ASP A 296 -44.36 13.67 8.63
N ASP A 297 -45.17 12.91 9.38
CA ASP A 297 -46.27 12.13 8.82
C ASP A 297 -47.32 13.03 8.11
N ALA A 298 -47.46 14.31 8.48
CA ALA A 298 -48.40 15.23 7.82
C ALA A 298 -47.86 15.68 6.44
N ALA A 299 -46.57 15.98 6.33
CA ALA A 299 -45.94 16.29 5.06
C ALA A 299 -45.95 15.07 4.11
N GLU A 300 -45.65 13.88 4.63
CA GLU A 300 -45.69 12.63 3.85
C GLU A 300 -47.11 12.29 3.35
N PHE A 301 -48.15 12.67 4.09
CA PHE A 301 -49.53 12.53 3.61
C PHE A 301 -49.80 13.37 2.37
N GLN A 302 -49.31 14.62 2.34
CA GLN A 302 -49.45 15.50 1.17
C GLN A 302 -48.68 14.94 -0.03
N THR A 303 -47.47 14.42 0.20
CA THR A 303 -46.71 13.69 -0.84
C THR A 303 -47.52 12.51 -1.37
N THR A 304 -48.15 11.72 -0.49
CA THR A 304 -48.95 10.56 -0.89
C THR A 304 -50.17 10.96 -1.73
N LYS A 305 -50.90 12.03 -1.36
CA LYS A 305 -52.02 12.59 -2.16
C LYS A 305 -51.54 13.09 -3.52
N HIS A 306 -50.39 13.74 -3.56
CA HIS A 306 -49.79 14.18 -4.81
C HIS A 306 -49.46 12.99 -5.73
N CYS A 307 -48.81 11.95 -5.20
CA CYS A 307 -48.52 10.73 -5.95
C CYS A 307 -49.79 10.06 -6.50
N MET A 308 -50.86 9.95 -5.71
CA MET A 308 -52.15 9.43 -6.15
C MET A 308 -52.70 10.21 -7.36
N SER A 309 -52.60 11.54 -7.30
CA SER A 309 -53.04 12.43 -8.39
C SER A 309 -52.20 12.20 -9.67
N THR A 310 -50.87 12.07 -9.52
CA THR A 310 -49.94 11.82 -10.63
C THR A 310 -50.20 10.50 -11.35
N ILE A 311 -50.58 9.45 -10.61
CA ILE A 311 -50.91 8.14 -11.19
C ILE A 311 -52.36 8.05 -11.69
N GLY A 312 -53.10 9.17 -11.70
CA GLY A 312 -54.44 9.26 -12.28
C GLY A 312 -55.58 8.83 -11.35
N ILE A 313 -55.35 8.77 -10.03
CA ILE A 313 -56.43 8.62 -9.04
C ILE A 313 -57.01 10.00 -8.74
N ASN A 314 -58.25 10.23 -9.19
CA ASN A 314 -58.95 11.50 -8.96
C ASN A 314 -59.33 11.70 -7.49
N GLU A 315 -59.66 12.94 -7.11
CA GLU A 315 -60.00 13.30 -5.72
C GLU A 315 -61.15 12.46 -5.15
N GLU A 316 -62.19 12.18 -5.95
CA GLU A 316 -63.31 11.32 -5.52
C GLU A 316 -62.83 9.92 -5.12
N ARG A 317 -61.97 9.28 -5.92
CA ARG A 317 -61.39 7.97 -5.57
C ARG A 317 -60.42 8.08 -4.40
N GLN A 318 -59.65 9.17 -4.28
CA GLN A 318 -58.78 9.39 -3.12
C GLN A 318 -59.59 9.44 -1.83
N GLU A 319 -60.72 10.16 -1.82
CA GLU A 319 -61.64 10.15 -0.69
C GLU A 319 -62.14 8.74 -0.37
N ARG A 320 -62.49 7.94 -1.37
CA ARG A 320 -62.87 6.53 -1.14
C ARG A 320 -61.76 5.69 -0.55
N VAL A 321 -60.51 5.93 -0.92
CA VAL A 321 -59.36 5.26 -0.30
C VAL A 321 -59.27 5.62 1.18
N PHE A 322 -59.45 6.91 1.52
CA PHE A 322 -59.46 7.36 2.90
C PHE A 322 -60.67 6.85 3.69
N ASP A 323 -61.86 6.73 3.06
CA ASP A 323 -63.04 6.08 3.65
C ASP A 323 -62.70 4.65 4.10
N LEU A 324 -62.04 3.85 3.25
CA LEU A 324 -61.66 2.47 3.56
C LEU A 324 -60.60 2.38 4.66
N LEU A 325 -59.62 3.29 4.67
CA LEU A 325 -58.60 3.34 5.74
C LEU A 325 -59.22 3.70 7.09
N ALA A 326 -60.12 4.68 7.11
CA ALA A 326 -60.89 5.03 8.30
C ALA A 326 -61.78 3.86 8.75
N ALA A 327 -62.40 3.13 7.82
CA ALA A 327 -63.18 1.94 8.14
C ALA A 327 -62.34 0.86 8.83
N VAL A 328 -61.10 0.63 8.39
CA VAL A 328 -60.16 -0.30 9.05
C VAL A 328 -59.83 0.15 10.47
N LEU A 329 -59.57 1.44 10.69
CA LEU A 329 -59.28 1.99 12.02
C LEU A 329 -60.47 1.83 12.98
N HIS A 330 -61.68 2.19 12.52
CA HIS A 330 -62.91 2.09 13.32
C HIS A 330 -63.33 0.64 13.56
N LEU A 331 -63.11 -0.27 12.61
CA LEU A 331 -63.30 -1.71 12.79
C LEU A 331 -62.52 -2.21 14.01
N GLY A 332 -61.26 -1.81 14.19
CA GLY A 332 -60.43 -2.26 15.30
C GLY A 332 -60.97 -1.87 16.68
N ASN A 333 -61.72 -0.78 16.76
CA ASN A 333 -62.30 -0.25 17.98
C ASN A 333 -63.61 -0.93 18.41
N LEU A 334 -64.24 -1.72 17.53
CA LEU A 334 -65.46 -2.45 17.86
C LEU A 334 -65.19 -3.49 18.95
N LYS A 335 -65.94 -3.40 20.05
CA LYS A 335 -65.92 -4.35 21.16
C LYS A 335 -67.21 -5.16 21.17
N PHE A 336 -67.10 -6.42 21.56
CA PHE A 336 -68.22 -7.35 21.60
C PHE A 336 -68.30 -8.01 22.98
N ALA A 337 -69.51 -8.25 23.44
CA ALA A 337 -69.82 -8.88 24.72
C ALA A 337 -70.88 -9.99 24.51
N THR A 338 -70.97 -10.88 25.49
CA THR A 338 -72.01 -11.93 25.50
C THR A 338 -73.20 -11.43 26.31
N GLU A 339 -74.35 -11.27 25.67
CA GLU A 339 -75.64 -10.99 26.30
C GLU A 339 -76.64 -12.09 25.94
N ASN A 340 -77.30 -12.69 26.93
CA ASN A 340 -78.29 -13.77 26.74
C ASN A 340 -77.80 -14.92 25.81
N GLU A 341 -76.58 -15.40 26.03
CA GLU A 341 -75.91 -16.45 25.21
C GLU A 341 -75.67 -16.07 23.74
N THR A 342 -75.88 -14.80 23.37
CA THR A 342 -75.61 -14.26 22.03
C THR A 342 -74.53 -13.18 22.07
N CYS A 343 -73.73 -13.10 21.01
CA CYS A 343 -72.71 -12.06 20.89
C CYS A 343 -73.35 -10.77 20.37
N VAL A 344 -73.13 -9.66 21.06
CA VAL A 344 -73.64 -8.33 20.70
C VAL A 344 -72.53 -7.27 20.85
N PRO A 345 -72.67 -6.09 20.21
CA PRO A 345 -71.77 -4.96 20.48
C PRO A 345 -71.77 -4.61 21.98
N ALA A 346 -70.58 -4.44 22.56
CA ALA A 346 -70.40 -4.35 24.02
C ALA A 346 -70.85 -3.03 24.63
N ASP A 347 -70.84 -1.95 23.86
CA ASP A 347 -71.17 -0.60 24.30
C ASP A 347 -71.80 0.22 23.17
N GLU A 348 -72.40 1.36 23.52
CA GLU A 348 -73.03 2.26 22.54
C GLU A 348 -72.01 2.78 21.52
N MET A 349 -70.76 3.01 21.94
CA MET A 349 -69.67 3.40 21.04
C MET A 349 -69.40 2.35 19.97
N SER A 350 -69.52 1.07 20.28
CA SER A 350 -69.36 -0.03 19.32
C SER A 350 -70.57 -0.13 18.38
N ARG A 351 -71.78 0.24 18.82
CA ARG A 351 -72.96 0.34 17.94
C ARG A 351 -72.83 1.51 16.96
N GLU A 352 -72.45 2.68 17.45
CA GLU A 352 -72.16 3.85 16.62
C GLU A 352 -70.99 3.61 15.67
N GLY A 353 -69.93 2.94 16.15
CA GLY A 353 -68.79 2.52 15.33
C GLY A 353 -69.20 1.56 14.21
N LEU A 354 -70.12 0.62 14.46
CA LEU A 354 -70.61 -0.31 13.45
C LEU A 354 -71.42 0.42 12.37
N LYS A 355 -72.25 1.39 12.76
CA LYS A 355 -72.95 2.31 11.82
C LYS A 355 -71.98 3.11 10.96
N LEU A 356 -70.94 3.65 11.57
CA LEU A 356 -69.92 4.42 10.86
C LEU A 356 -69.18 3.53 9.86
N VAL A 357 -68.71 2.35 10.28
CA VAL A 357 -68.03 1.40 9.38
C VAL A 357 -68.95 0.97 8.23
N ALA A 358 -70.22 0.69 8.49
CA ALA A 358 -71.20 0.36 7.46
C ALA A 358 -71.33 1.51 6.43
N THR A 359 -71.37 2.75 6.90
CA THR A 359 -71.44 3.96 6.06
C THR A 359 -70.19 4.13 5.18
N LEU A 360 -69.00 3.92 5.76
CA LEU A 360 -67.72 4.05 5.05
C LEU A 360 -67.52 2.93 4.02
N LEU A 361 -67.91 1.70 4.33
CA LEU A 361 -67.90 0.56 3.39
C LEU A 361 -69.07 0.60 2.39
N LYS A 362 -70.01 1.52 2.57
CA LYS A 362 -71.26 1.65 1.78
C LYS A 362 -72.09 0.36 1.77
N VAL A 363 -72.21 -0.28 2.92
CA VAL A 363 -73.05 -1.48 3.14
C VAL A 363 -74.14 -1.18 4.17
N SER A 364 -75.19 -2.00 4.18
CA SER A 364 -76.21 -1.92 5.23
C SER A 364 -75.64 -2.29 6.61
N GLU A 365 -76.00 -1.53 7.65
CA GLU A 365 -75.66 -1.82 9.05
C GLU A 365 -76.10 -3.24 9.44
N ASP A 366 -77.34 -3.62 9.11
CA ASP A 366 -77.89 -4.95 9.38
C ASP A 366 -77.13 -6.06 8.64
N ALA A 367 -76.63 -5.78 7.45
CA ALA A 367 -75.81 -6.73 6.70
C ALA A 367 -74.44 -6.92 7.38
N LEU A 368 -73.77 -5.82 7.74
CA LEU A 368 -72.46 -5.86 8.41
C LEU A 368 -72.56 -6.57 9.77
N GLN A 369 -73.58 -6.23 10.57
CA GLN A 369 -73.82 -6.85 11.86
C GLN A 369 -74.10 -8.35 11.72
N ARG A 370 -74.95 -8.75 10.77
CA ARG A 370 -75.22 -10.19 10.52
C ARG A 370 -73.95 -10.93 10.08
N ALA A 371 -73.15 -10.35 9.18
CA ALA A 371 -71.93 -10.99 8.68
C ALA A 371 -70.88 -11.21 9.80
N LEU A 372 -70.77 -10.26 10.74
CA LEU A 372 -69.90 -10.36 11.90
C LEU A 372 -70.44 -11.36 12.95
N LEU A 373 -71.68 -11.19 13.39
CA LEU A 373 -72.23 -11.92 14.56
C LEU A 373 -72.74 -13.33 14.23
N THR A 374 -73.10 -13.60 12.97
CA THR A 374 -73.69 -14.88 12.57
C THR A 374 -72.89 -15.54 11.47
N ARG A 375 -73.00 -16.86 11.33
CA ARG A 375 -72.42 -17.62 10.22
C ARG A 375 -73.50 -18.41 9.50
N GLN A 376 -73.60 -18.27 8.18
CA GLN A 376 -74.52 -19.09 7.39
C GLN A 376 -73.82 -20.38 6.95
N LEU A 377 -74.45 -21.52 7.23
CA LEU A 377 -73.98 -22.85 6.86
C LEU A 377 -74.96 -23.49 5.88
N TYR A 378 -74.48 -23.83 4.69
CA TYR A 378 -75.27 -24.50 3.67
C TYR A 378 -75.13 -26.02 3.83
N VAL A 379 -76.12 -26.66 4.48
CA VAL A 379 -76.12 -28.10 4.74
C VAL A 379 -77.33 -28.73 4.05
N GLY A 380 -77.08 -29.59 3.05
CA GLY A 380 -78.14 -30.34 2.37
C GLY A 380 -79.19 -29.46 1.67
N GLY A 381 -78.81 -28.30 1.13
CA GLY A 381 -79.71 -27.35 0.46
C GLY A 381 -80.50 -26.43 1.40
N LYS A 382 -80.27 -26.48 2.71
CA LYS A 382 -80.84 -25.55 3.71
C LYS A 382 -79.76 -24.62 4.27
N VAL A 383 -80.13 -23.37 4.53
CA VAL A 383 -79.26 -22.37 5.18
C VAL A 383 -79.51 -22.41 6.68
N ILE A 384 -78.50 -22.81 7.45
CA ILE A 384 -78.52 -22.80 8.92
C ILE A 384 -77.72 -21.58 9.39
N VAL A 385 -78.34 -20.68 10.17
CA VAL A 385 -77.67 -19.51 10.75
C VAL A 385 -77.17 -19.87 12.14
N GLN A 386 -75.85 -19.84 12.33
CA GLN A 386 -75.18 -20.13 13.59
C GLN A 386 -74.68 -18.83 14.25
N GLN A 387 -75.06 -18.59 15.51
CA GLN A 387 -74.50 -17.48 16.30
C GLN A 387 -73.01 -17.70 16.59
N GLN A 388 -72.21 -16.64 16.49
CA GLN A 388 -70.77 -16.68 16.79
C GLN A 388 -70.50 -16.24 18.23
N ASN A 389 -69.44 -16.76 18.83
CA ASN A 389 -68.96 -16.27 20.13
C ASN A 389 -68.07 -15.02 19.97
N VAL A 390 -67.72 -14.35 21.08
CA VAL A 390 -66.95 -13.10 21.07
C VAL A 390 -65.61 -13.24 20.34
N ASP A 391 -64.86 -14.32 20.58
CA ASP A 391 -63.57 -14.55 19.93
C ASP A 391 -63.71 -14.75 18.42
N GLN A 392 -64.71 -15.53 17.97
CA GLN A 392 -65.01 -15.74 16.55
C GLN A 392 -65.42 -14.44 15.86
N VAL A 393 -66.18 -13.57 16.54
CA VAL A 393 -66.56 -12.26 16.01
C VAL A 393 -65.33 -11.35 15.89
N ARG A 394 -64.43 -11.37 16.88
CA ARG A 394 -63.16 -10.64 16.83
C ARG A 394 -62.28 -11.11 15.67
N ASP A 395 -62.17 -12.42 15.47
CA ASP A 395 -61.43 -12.99 14.34
C ASP A 395 -62.04 -12.56 13.00
N LYS A 396 -63.38 -12.56 12.89
CA LYS A 396 -64.10 -12.10 11.70
C LYS A 396 -63.87 -10.62 11.41
N ARG A 397 -63.89 -9.78 12.44
CA ARG A 397 -63.58 -8.34 12.36
C ARG A 397 -62.16 -8.11 11.88
N ASP A 398 -61.19 -8.80 12.47
CA ASP A 398 -59.78 -8.69 12.11
C ASP A 398 -59.53 -9.22 10.67
N ALA A 399 -60.20 -10.30 10.27
CA ALA A 399 -60.15 -10.81 8.90
C ALA A 399 -60.73 -9.82 7.88
N LEU A 400 -61.86 -9.15 8.20
CA LEU A 400 -62.44 -8.11 7.36
C LEU A 400 -61.49 -6.92 7.22
N ALA A 401 -60.88 -6.45 8.30
CA ALA A 401 -59.90 -5.36 8.28
C ALA A 401 -58.70 -5.70 7.37
N LYS A 402 -58.15 -6.91 7.51
CA LYS A 402 -57.05 -7.40 6.63
C LYS A 402 -57.47 -7.45 5.16
N ALA A 403 -58.69 -7.88 4.88
CA ALA A 403 -59.19 -7.99 3.52
C ALA A 403 -59.43 -6.63 2.87
N VAL A 404 -60.05 -5.68 3.58
CA VAL A 404 -60.24 -4.30 3.10
C VAL A 404 -58.90 -3.70 2.70
N TYR A 405 -57.92 -3.76 3.59
CA TYR A 405 -56.61 -3.16 3.33
C TYR A 405 -55.83 -3.89 2.21
N SER A 406 -55.84 -5.22 2.20
CA SER A 406 -55.11 -5.98 1.17
C SER A 406 -55.74 -5.84 -0.22
N SER A 407 -57.07 -5.78 -0.33
CA SER A 407 -57.76 -5.46 -1.58
C SER A 407 -57.42 -4.05 -2.06
N LEU A 408 -57.42 -3.07 -1.14
CA LEU A 408 -57.04 -1.69 -1.43
C LEU A 408 -55.59 -1.59 -1.93
N PHE A 409 -54.65 -2.26 -1.26
CA PHE A 409 -53.25 -2.28 -1.67
C PHE A 409 -53.06 -2.91 -3.06
N LEU A 410 -53.71 -4.05 -3.32
CA LEU A 410 -53.65 -4.71 -4.63
C LEU A 410 -54.23 -3.80 -5.73
N TRP A 411 -55.35 -3.13 -5.46
CA TRP A 411 -55.95 -2.17 -6.39
C TRP A 411 -55.01 -0.98 -6.66
N LEU A 412 -54.35 -0.43 -5.64
CA LEU A 412 -53.37 0.65 -5.83
C LEU A 412 -52.24 0.24 -6.77
N VAL A 413 -51.70 -0.96 -6.61
CA VAL A 413 -50.67 -1.51 -7.52
C VAL A 413 -51.24 -1.71 -8.93
N SER A 414 -52.49 -2.16 -9.05
CA SER A 414 -53.16 -2.34 -10.35
C SER A 414 -53.38 -1.00 -11.08
N GLU A 415 -53.84 0.04 -10.39
CA GLU A 415 -54.01 1.39 -10.97
C GLU A 415 -52.67 2.02 -11.35
N LEU A 416 -51.64 1.79 -10.54
CA LEU A 416 -50.29 2.20 -10.89
C LEU A 416 -49.88 1.53 -12.20
N ASN A 417 -49.93 0.20 -12.28
CA ASN A 417 -49.60 -0.55 -13.49
C ASN A 417 -50.43 -0.15 -14.71
N ARG A 418 -51.71 0.19 -14.55
CA ARG A 418 -52.57 0.71 -15.63
C ARG A 418 -52.00 2.00 -16.25
N THR A 419 -51.29 2.80 -15.46
CA THR A 419 -50.76 4.10 -15.88
C THR A 419 -49.34 4.01 -16.43
N ILE A 420 -48.52 3.06 -15.94
CA ILE A 420 -47.10 2.93 -16.32
C ILE A 420 -46.81 1.77 -17.28
N SER A 421 -47.65 0.73 -17.37
CA SER A 421 -47.36 -0.46 -18.19
C SER A 421 -47.78 -0.28 -19.64
N ARG A 422 -46.91 -0.70 -20.57
CA ARG A 422 -47.17 -0.70 -22.02
C ARG A 422 -46.71 -2.02 -22.65
N PRO A 423 -47.40 -3.13 -22.37
CA PRO A 423 -46.96 -4.46 -22.80
C PRO A 423 -46.88 -4.62 -24.32
N GLN A 424 -47.70 -3.89 -25.09
CA GLN A 424 -47.69 -3.93 -26.55
C GLN A 424 -46.42 -3.33 -27.18
N ASP A 425 -45.74 -2.41 -26.50
CA ASP A 425 -44.54 -1.71 -26.99
C ASP A 425 -43.25 -2.39 -26.49
N LYS A 426 -43.38 -3.41 -25.63
CA LYS A 426 -42.28 -4.13 -24.98
C LYS A 426 -41.56 -5.01 -26.00
N TRP A 427 -40.28 -4.70 -26.24
CA TRP A 427 -39.34 -5.61 -26.88
C TRP A 427 -38.65 -6.49 -25.85
N GLY A 428 -38.04 -5.90 -24.82
CA GLY A 428 -37.36 -6.61 -23.73
C GLY A 428 -37.48 -5.88 -22.39
N PHE A 429 -36.94 -6.46 -21.31
CA PHE A 429 -37.04 -5.85 -19.99
C PHE A 429 -35.78 -5.96 -19.12
N ILE A 430 -35.65 -5.03 -18.17
CA ILE A 430 -34.76 -5.13 -17.03
C ILE A 430 -35.61 -5.16 -15.76
N GLY A 431 -35.63 -6.30 -15.08
CA GLY A 431 -36.34 -6.47 -13.82
C GLY A 431 -35.47 -6.08 -12.63
N VAL A 432 -35.96 -5.24 -11.72
CA VAL A 432 -35.27 -4.88 -10.48
C VAL A 432 -36.04 -5.45 -9.30
N LEU A 433 -35.44 -6.41 -8.60
CA LEU A 433 -36.04 -7.03 -7.41
C LEU A 433 -35.51 -6.35 -6.14
N ASP A 434 -36.41 -5.74 -5.38
CA ASP A 434 -36.17 -5.31 -4.00
C ASP A 434 -37.01 -6.20 -3.07
N ILE A 435 -36.35 -7.16 -2.44
CA ILE A 435 -36.97 -8.12 -1.53
C ILE A 435 -36.37 -8.02 -0.13
N TYR A 436 -37.16 -8.36 0.88
CA TYR A 436 -36.68 -8.53 2.25
C TYR A 436 -35.52 -9.53 2.29
N GLY A 437 -34.50 -9.22 3.10
CA GLY A 437 -33.40 -10.14 3.36
C GLY A 437 -33.80 -11.23 4.35
N PHE A 438 -32.89 -12.17 4.58
CA PHE A 438 -33.05 -13.20 5.62
C PHE A 438 -33.28 -12.57 7.00
N GLU A 439 -34.31 -13.01 7.73
CA GLU A 439 -34.67 -12.48 9.05
C GLU A 439 -34.48 -13.55 10.13
N LYS A 440 -33.70 -13.21 11.16
CA LYS A 440 -33.56 -13.98 12.39
C LYS A 440 -33.71 -13.06 13.60
N PHE A 441 -34.80 -13.27 14.34
CA PHE A 441 -35.15 -12.58 15.57
C PHE A 441 -35.08 -13.54 16.76
N GLU A 442 -35.26 -12.99 17.96
CA GLU A 442 -35.42 -13.80 19.19
C GLU A 442 -36.69 -14.66 19.11
N TRP A 443 -37.76 -14.10 18.52
CA TRP A 443 -39.04 -14.77 18.31
C TRP A 443 -39.38 -14.75 16.81
N ASN A 444 -39.33 -15.91 16.16
CA ASN A 444 -39.62 -16.05 14.73
C ASN A 444 -40.96 -16.75 14.54
N THR A 445 -41.85 -16.14 13.76
CA THR A 445 -43.20 -16.67 13.54
C THR A 445 -43.44 -16.98 12.05
N PHE A 446 -44.69 -17.18 11.64
CA PHE A 446 -45.07 -17.62 10.29
C PHE A 446 -44.52 -16.67 9.20
N GLU A 447 -44.51 -15.37 9.48
CA GLU A 447 -44.00 -14.33 8.59
C GLU A 447 -42.50 -14.52 8.31
N GLN A 448 -41.70 -14.78 9.35
CA GLN A 448 -40.27 -15.08 9.19
C GLN A 448 -40.06 -16.38 8.41
N LEU A 449 -40.92 -17.39 8.58
CA LEU A 449 -40.84 -18.63 7.79
C LEU A 449 -41.05 -18.34 6.30
N CYS A 450 -42.05 -17.54 5.93
CA CYS A 450 -42.26 -17.11 4.54
C CYS A 450 -41.07 -16.29 4.01
N ILE A 451 -40.58 -15.32 4.78
CA ILE A 451 -39.43 -14.48 4.43
C ILE A 451 -38.19 -15.32 4.16
N ASN A 452 -37.87 -16.24 5.07
CA ASN A 452 -36.69 -17.10 4.99
C ASN A 452 -36.82 -18.16 3.88
N TYR A 453 -38.03 -18.68 3.62
CA TYR A 453 -38.29 -19.56 2.49
C TYR A 453 -38.03 -18.87 1.14
N ALA A 454 -38.46 -17.61 0.96
CA ALA A 454 -38.14 -16.85 -0.25
C ALA A 454 -36.63 -16.60 -0.42
N ASN A 455 -35.93 -16.26 0.67
CA ASN A 455 -34.47 -16.10 0.64
C ASN A 455 -33.76 -17.43 0.32
N GLU A 456 -34.24 -18.55 0.85
CA GLU A 456 -33.72 -19.89 0.55
C GLU A 456 -33.83 -20.21 -0.95
N LYS A 457 -34.97 -19.86 -1.58
CA LYS A 457 -35.22 -20.12 -2.99
C LYS A 457 -34.40 -19.21 -3.91
N LEU A 458 -34.27 -17.93 -3.55
CA LEU A 458 -33.38 -16.98 -4.24
C LEU A 458 -31.92 -17.38 -4.10
N GLN A 459 -31.50 -17.89 -2.94
CA GLN A 459 -30.13 -18.35 -2.72
C GLN A 459 -29.82 -19.59 -3.57
N ARG A 460 -30.77 -20.52 -3.72
CA ARG A 460 -30.57 -21.66 -4.64
C ARG A 460 -30.35 -21.19 -6.07
N HIS A 461 -31.20 -20.29 -6.55
CA HIS A 461 -31.08 -19.71 -7.89
C HIS A 461 -29.76 -18.98 -8.08
N PHE A 462 -29.33 -18.21 -7.07
CA PHE A 462 -28.04 -17.56 -7.07
C PHE A 462 -26.88 -18.56 -7.17
N ASN A 463 -26.88 -19.61 -6.34
CA ASN A 463 -25.83 -20.63 -6.35
C ASN A 463 -25.77 -21.35 -7.71
N GLN A 464 -26.93 -21.74 -8.24
CA GLN A 464 -27.06 -22.40 -9.53
C GLN A 464 -26.54 -21.51 -10.67
N HIS A 465 -27.00 -20.25 -10.73
CA HIS A 465 -26.57 -19.32 -11.77
C HIS A 465 -25.08 -18.97 -11.66
N MET A 466 -24.54 -18.77 -10.46
CA MET A 466 -23.11 -18.51 -10.26
C MET A 466 -22.24 -19.69 -10.74
N LEU A 467 -22.74 -20.91 -10.60
CA LEU A 467 -22.10 -22.10 -11.13
C LEU A 467 -22.21 -22.15 -12.66
N GLU A 468 -23.39 -21.95 -13.23
CA GLU A 468 -23.62 -21.93 -14.69
C GLU A 468 -22.71 -20.91 -15.40
N VAL A 469 -22.65 -19.67 -14.91
CA VAL A 469 -21.76 -18.63 -15.46
C VAL A 469 -20.29 -19.02 -15.40
N GLU A 470 -19.86 -19.69 -14.33
CA GLU A 470 -18.48 -20.17 -14.20
C GLU A 470 -18.18 -21.28 -15.23
N GLN A 471 -19.13 -22.20 -15.42
CA GLN A 471 -19.02 -23.31 -16.37
C GLN A 471 -19.04 -22.83 -17.83
N GLU A 472 -19.88 -21.83 -18.14
CA GLU A 472 -19.93 -21.20 -19.46
C GLU A 472 -18.61 -20.53 -19.81
N GLU A 473 -17.98 -19.79 -18.88
CA GLU A 473 -16.67 -19.17 -19.13
C GLU A 473 -15.61 -20.24 -19.39
N TYR A 474 -15.55 -21.29 -18.59
CA TYR A 474 -14.60 -22.39 -18.82
C TYR A 474 -14.83 -23.08 -20.16
N THR A 475 -16.09 -23.29 -20.55
CA THR A 475 -16.44 -23.88 -21.85
C THR A 475 -16.06 -22.95 -23.01
N LYS A 476 -16.33 -21.65 -22.88
CA LYS A 476 -15.96 -20.63 -23.87
C LYS A 476 -14.46 -20.58 -24.08
N GLU A 477 -13.70 -20.63 -22.99
CA GLU A 477 -12.23 -20.60 -22.98
C GLU A 477 -11.58 -21.96 -23.26
N GLY A 478 -12.35 -23.04 -23.36
CA GLY A 478 -11.83 -24.39 -23.66
C GLY A 478 -11.05 -25.03 -22.50
N ILE A 479 -11.38 -24.64 -21.26
CA ILE A 479 -10.77 -25.15 -20.03
C ILE A 479 -11.34 -26.52 -19.70
N ASP A 480 -10.49 -27.47 -19.32
CA ASP A 480 -10.90 -28.78 -18.83
C ASP A 480 -11.27 -28.67 -17.34
N TRP A 481 -12.58 -28.65 -17.04
CA TRP A 481 -13.09 -28.47 -15.70
C TRP A 481 -13.93 -29.67 -15.25
N LYS A 482 -13.74 -30.08 -14.00
CA LYS A 482 -14.57 -31.10 -13.33
C LYS A 482 -15.75 -30.42 -12.67
N HIS A 483 -16.88 -31.12 -12.59
CA HIS A 483 -18.06 -30.64 -11.88
C HIS A 483 -17.67 -30.18 -10.47
N ILE A 484 -17.96 -28.90 -10.17
CA ILE A 484 -17.66 -28.32 -8.87
C ILE A 484 -18.82 -28.70 -7.95
N ASP A 485 -18.57 -29.63 -7.02
CA ASP A 485 -19.52 -29.91 -5.94
C ASP A 485 -19.81 -28.60 -5.20
N PHE A 486 -21.08 -28.22 -5.10
CA PHE A 486 -21.51 -27.04 -4.34
C PHE A 486 -22.55 -27.44 -3.29
N LEU A 487 -22.77 -26.56 -2.32
CA LEU A 487 -23.74 -26.79 -1.26
C LEU A 487 -25.14 -26.50 -1.82
N ASP A 488 -25.82 -27.54 -2.31
CA ASP A 488 -27.19 -27.44 -2.79
C ASP A 488 -28.17 -27.44 -1.61
N ASN A 489 -28.96 -26.37 -1.49
CA ASN A 489 -29.98 -26.20 -0.48
C ASN A 489 -31.38 -26.71 -0.94
N GLN A 490 -31.46 -27.43 -2.07
CA GLN A 490 -32.67 -28.11 -2.54
C GLN A 490 -33.33 -28.96 -1.44
N ALA A 491 -32.55 -29.69 -0.64
CA ALA A 491 -33.09 -30.52 0.45
C ALA A 491 -33.78 -29.70 1.56
N CYS A 492 -33.32 -28.47 1.83
CA CYS A 492 -33.98 -27.53 2.73
C CYS A 492 -35.28 -27.00 2.12
N LEU A 493 -35.27 -26.67 0.82
CA LEU A 493 -36.48 -26.24 0.11
C LEU A 493 -37.52 -27.36 0.06
N ASP A 494 -37.10 -28.60 -0.18
CA ASP A 494 -37.99 -29.75 -0.19
C ASP A 494 -38.67 -29.96 1.16
N LEU A 495 -37.93 -29.78 2.27
CA LEU A 495 -38.49 -29.80 3.62
C LEU A 495 -39.61 -28.77 3.80
N ILE A 496 -39.48 -27.59 3.19
CA ILE A 496 -40.44 -26.49 3.36
C ILE A 496 -41.66 -26.67 2.42
N GLU A 497 -41.43 -26.85 1.12
CA GLU A 497 -42.46 -26.69 0.07
C GLU A 497 -42.96 -28.01 -0.54
N SER A 498 -42.19 -29.09 -0.42
CA SER A 498 -42.39 -30.35 -1.16
C SER A 498 -42.76 -31.51 -0.22
N LYS A 499 -42.55 -32.75 -0.69
CA LYS A 499 -42.75 -33.97 0.09
C LYS A 499 -41.44 -34.76 0.24
N PRO A 500 -40.52 -34.34 1.13
CA PRO A 500 -39.24 -35.02 1.29
C PRO A 500 -39.47 -36.46 1.75
N ASN A 501 -38.87 -37.43 1.07
CA ASN A 501 -39.04 -38.86 1.34
C ASN A 501 -40.51 -39.32 1.39
N GLY A 502 -41.39 -38.68 0.61
CA GLY A 502 -42.82 -38.99 0.54
C GLY A 502 -43.67 -38.47 1.71
N LYS A 503 -43.06 -37.81 2.70
CA LYS A 503 -43.76 -37.19 3.84
C LYS A 503 -44.12 -35.74 3.53
N PRO A 504 -45.24 -35.20 4.03
CA PRO A 504 -45.59 -33.79 3.83
C PRO A 504 -44.54 -32.87 4.46
N GLY A 505 -43.98 -31.93 3.67
CA GLY A 505 -43.14 -30.86 4.18
C GLY A 505 -43.94 -29.81 4.96
N ILE A 506 -43.26 -28.78 5.46
CA ILE A 506 -43.80 -27.83 6.46
C ILE A 506 -45.09 -27.16 6.00
N PHE A 507 -45.13 -26.56 4.79
CA PHE A 507 -46.35 -25.92 4.30
C PHE A 507 -47.48 -26.93 4.06
N ILE A 508 -47.16 -28.12 3.56
CA ILE A 508 -48.16 -29.16 3.31
C ILE A 508 -48.75 -29.68 4.63
N SER A 509 -47.90 -29.90 5.64
CA SER A 509 -48.34 -30.29 7.00
C SER A 509 -49.21 -29.23 7.64
N LEU A 510 -48.89 -27.94 7.42
CA LEU A 510 -49.69 -26.82 7.91
C LEU A 510 -51.05 -26.73 7.18
N ASP A 511 -51.06 -26.98 5.88
CA ASP A 511 -52.28 -27.02 5.09
C ASP A 511 -53.18 -28.22 5.43
N ASP A 512 -52.62 -29.33 5.93
CA ASP A 512 -53.39 -30.55 6.25
C ASP A 512 -54.14 -30.44 7.59
N ILE A 513 -53.68 -29.60 8.51
CA ILE A 513 -54.31 -29.38 9.82
C ILE A 513 -55.35 -28.25 9.82
N TRP A 514 -55.65 -27.66 8.66
CA TRP A 514 -56.50 -26.48 8.51
C TRP A 514 -57.88 -26.54 9.17
N ARG A 515 -58.42 -27.75 9.38
CA ARG A 515 -59.74 -27.97 10.01
C ARG A 515 -59.74 -27.80 11.52
N LEU A 516 -58.57 -27.90 12.15
CA LEU A 516 -58.40 -27.72 13.59
C LEU A 516 -58.19 -26.22 13.86
N LYS A 517 -58.66 -25.73 15.00
CA LYS A 517 -58.50 -24.33 15.42
C LYS A 517 -57.88 -24.24 16.80
N GLY A 518 -57.27 -23.09 17.09
CA GLY A 518 -56.65 -22.80 18.38
C GLY A 518 -55.31 -23.51 18.58
N GLU A 519 -54.80 -23.41 19.80
CA GLU A 519 -53.44 -23.83 20.15
C GLU A 519 -53.19 -25.33 19.91
N GLU A 520 -54.20 -26.18 20.08
CA GLU A 520 -54.10 -27.62 19.82
C GLU A 520 -53.85 -27.96 18.35
N ALA A 521 -54.30 -27.11 17.41
CA ALA A 521 -53.95 -27.25 16.00
C ALA A 521 -52.44 -27.07 15.80
N ASN A 522 -51.87 -26.04 16.42
CA ASN A 522 -50.45 -25.72 16.35
C ASN A 522 -49.57 -26.75 17.09
N LYS A 523 -50.02 -27.30 18.22
CA LYS A 523 -49.31 -28.41 18.89
C LYS A 523 -49.31 -29.66 18.02
N LYS A 524 -50.45 -29.99 17.40
CA LYS A 524 -50.56 -31.14 16.49
C LYS A 524 -49.70 -30.96 15.23
N PHE A 525 -49.64 -29.74 14.68
CA PHE A 525 -48.73 -29.39 13.60
C PHE A 525 -47.29 -29.78 13.92
N VAL A 526 -46.78 -29.27 15.04
CA VAL A 526 -45.40 -29.46 15.47
C VAL A 526 -45.13 -30.92 15.82
N ALA A 527 -46.08 -31.60 16.44
CA ALA A 527 -46.01 -33.04 16.68
C ALA A 527 -45.88 -33.86 15.38
N ILE A 528 -46.63 -33.51 14.33
CA ILE A 528 -46.51 -34.14 13.01
C ILE A 528 -45.11 -33.91 12.42
N LEU A 529 -44.57 -32.69 12.53
CA LEU A 529 -43.23 -32.37 12.04
C LEU A 529 -42.15 -33.15 12.80
N HIS A 530 -42.22 -33.18 14.13
CA HIS A 530 -41.29 -33.94 14.98
C HIS A 530 -41.35 -35.45 14.69
N ALA A 531 -42.53 -36.02 14.50
CA ALA A 531 -42.66 -37.43 14.12
C ALA A 531 -42.17 -37.71 12.69
N SER A 532 -42.33 -36.73 11.79
CA SER A 532 -41.97 -36.89 10.38
C SER A 532 -40.48 -36.72 10.12
N PHE A 533 -39.82 -35.78 10.81
CA PHE A 533 -38.46 -35.31 10.51
C PHE A 533 -37.53 -35.22 11.73
N GLY A 534 -38.07 -35.29 12.94
CA GLY A 534 -37.31 -35.17 14.19
C GLY A 534 -36.40 -36.38 14.45
N ARG A 535 -35.36 -36.13 15.25
CA ARG A 535 -34.47 -37.18 15.77
C ARG A 535 -35.08 -37.74 17.06
N ASP A 536 -35.13 -39.06 17.19
CA ASP A 536 -35.56 -39.72 18.44
C ASP A 536 -34.65 -39.28 19.60
N PRO A 537 -35.19 -38.68 20.68
CA PRO A 537 -34.41 -38.27 21.85
C PRO A 537 -33.73 -39.44 22.59
N SER A 538 -34.16 -40.68 22.35
CA SER A 538 -33.71 -41.87 23.09
C SER A 538 -32.40 -42.51 22.58
N GLY A 539 -31.82 -42.04 21.47
CA GLY A 539 -30.54 -42.53 20.97
C GLY A 539 -30.55 -43.97 20.44
N SER A 540 -31.72 -44.59 20.25
CA SER A 540 -31.84 -45.92 19.66
C SER A 540 -31.44 -45.91 18.18
N GLN A 541 -30.44 -46.72 17.81
CA GLN A 541 -29.85 -46.82 16.47
C GLN A 541 -30.79 -47.38 15.38
N SER A 542 -32.08 -47.57 15.65
CA SER A 542 -32.96 -48.39 14.80
C SER A 542 -33.76 -47.65 13.71
N THR A 543 -33.77 -46.32 13.63
CA THR A 543 -34.55 -45.60 12.59
C THR A 543 -33.81 -44.44 11.91
N THR A 544 -32.68 -44.73 11.27
CA THR A 544 -31.98 -43.81 10.35
C THR A 544 -32.80 -43.40 9.11
N LYS A 545 -33.97 -44.01 8.86
CA LYS A 545 -34.81 -43.71 7.68
C LYS A 545 -35.70 -42.46 7.80
N ASN A 546 -35.90 -41.91 9.01
CA ASN A 546 -36.89 -40.85 9.24
C ASN A 546 -36.29 -39.46 9.50
N GLN A 547 -34.97 -39.31 9.51
CA GLN A 547 -34.31 -38.06 9.85
C GLN A 547 -34.15 -37.16 8.61
N ASN A 548 -34.45 -35.86 8.75
CA ASN A 548 -34.02 -34.84 7.78
C ASN A 548 -32.91 -33.99 8.41
N ASP A 549 -31.78 -33.83 7.72
CA ASP A 549 -30.61 -33.11 8.24
C ASP A 549 -30.84 -31.61 8.45
N PHE A 550 -31.81 -31.04 7.74
CA PHE A 550 -32.19 -29.63 7.78
C PHE A 550 -33.29 -29.34 8.82
N TYR A 551 -33.91 -30.37 9.42
CA TYR A 551 -34.89 -30.19 10.49
C TYR A 551 -34.22 -30.17 11.86
N ILE A 552 -34.66 -29.28 12.74
CA ILE A 552 -34.18 -29.18 14.12
C ILE A 552 -35.36 -29.47 15.05
N HIS A 553 -35.22 -30.48 15.89
CA HIS A 553 -36.11 -30.73 17.02
C HIS A 553 -35.55 -29.99 18.25
N PRO A 554 -36.20 -28.92 18.75
CA PRO A 554 -35.75 -28.22 19.94
C PRO A 554 -35.72 -29.17 21.15
N LYS A 555 -34.74 -29.00 22.05
CA LYS A 555 -34.63 -29.82 23.26
C LYS A 555 -35.53 -29.33 24.41
N VAL A 556 -35.92 -28.06 24.36
CA VAL A 556 -36.73 -27.36 25.35
C VAL A 556 -37.93 -26.75 24.61
N ASP A 557 -39.10 -26.73 25.24
CA ASP A 557 -40.36 -26.16 24.71
C ASP A 557 -40.78 -26.67 23.31
N ALA A 558 -40.50 -27.95 23.03
CA ALA A 558 -40.71 -28.58 21.73
C ALA A 558 -42.19 -28.75 21.32
N SER A 559 -43.16 -28.47 22.20
CA SER A 559 -44.59 -28.62 21.91
C SER A 559 -45.09 -27.62 20.86
N LEU A 560 -44.51 -26.42 20.82
CA LEU A 560 -44.86 -25.34 19.90
C LEU A 560 -43.67 -24.86 19.07
N HIS A 561 -42.46 -25.34 19.34
CA HIS A 561 -41.27 -24.91 18.62
C HIS A 561 -40.74 -26.00 17.68
N PHE A 562 -40.35 -25.58 16.48
CA PHE A 562 -39.56 -26.38 15.55
C PHE A 562 -38.46 -25.51 14.94
N GLY A 563 -37.42 -26.11 14.37
CA GLY A 563 -36.37 -25.35 13.72
C GLY A 563 -35.98 -25.87 12.35
N ILE A 564 -35.39 -24.99 11.57
CA ILE A 564 -34.87 -25.27 10.23
C ILE A 564 -33.43 -24.78 10.16
N LYS A 565 -32.56 -25.59 9.56
CA LYS A 565 -31.20 -25.19 9.19
C LYS A 565 -31.24 -24.54 7.82
N HIS A 566 -31.44 -23.23 7.76
CA HIS A 566 -31.35 -22.48 6.52
C HIS A 566 -29.89 -22.32 6.06
N TYR A 567 -29.67 -21.91 4.80
CA TYR A 567 -28.32 -21.60 4.31
C TYR A 567 -27.60 -20.55 5.19
N ALA A 568 -28.33 -19.55 5.69
CA ALA A 568 -27.80 -18.50 6.54
C ALA A 568 -27.57 -18.96 7.99
N GLY A 569 -28.20 -20.04 8.43
CA GLY A 569 -28.04 -20.61 9.76
C GLY A 569 -29.32 -21.17 10.36
N GLU A 570 -29.21 -21.65 11.60
CA GLU A 570 -30.33 -22.28 12.31
C GLU A 570 -31.32 -21.24 12.82
N VAL A 571 -32.61 -21.44 12.52
CA VAL A 571 -33.73 -20.61 12.99
C VAL A 571 -34.74 -21.49 13.69
N ILE A 572 -35.15 -21.08 14.90
CA ILE A 572 -36.24 -21.70 15.66
C ILE A 572 -37.49 -20.84 15.47
N TYR A 573 -38.58 -21.49 15.08
CA TYR A 573 -39.89 -20.89 14.85
C TYR A 573 -40.84 -21.28 15.98
N ASP A 574 -41.59 -20.29 16.46
CA ASP A 574 -42.72 -20.47 17.37
C ASP A 574 -44.00 -20.66 16.54
N ALA A 575 -44.56 -21.87 16.58
CA ALA A 575 -45.75 -22.25 15.83
C ALA A 575 -47.05 -21.66 16.41
N SER A 576 -46.98 -20.88 17.49
CA SER A 576 -48.15 -20.21 18.07
C SER A 576 -48.87 -19.34 17.03
N GLY A 577 -50.13 -19.68 16.75
CA GLY A 577 -50.97 -18.98 15.77
C GLY A 577 -50.62 -19.28 14.30
N PHE A 578 -49.74 -20.24 13.99
CA PHE A 578 -49.40 -20.58 12.60
C PHE A 578 -50.61 -20.99 11.77
N ASN A 579 -51.44 -21.88 12.31
CA ASN A 579 -52.62 -22.36 11.60
C ASN A 579 -53.62 -21.23 11.36
N ASP A 580 -53.80 -20.32 12.32
CA ASP A 580 -54.72 -19.19 12.19
C ASP A 580 -54.21 -18.16 11.17
N LYS A 581 -52.89 -17.91 11.15
CA LYS A 581 -52.21 -17.07 10.14
C LYS A 581 -52.19 -17.70 8.74
N ASN A 582 -52.17 -19.02 8.63
CA ASN A 582 -52.19 -19.69 7.33
C ASN A 582 -53.60 -19.79 6.74
N ASN A 583 -54.62 -19.88 7.60
CA ASN A 583 -56.04 -20.00 7.23
C ASN A 583 -56.74 -18.62 7.23
N GLU A 584 -56.14 -17.60 6.63
CA GLU A 584 -56.75 -16.27 6.46
C GLU A 584 -57.83 -16.26 5.37
N THR A 585 -58.92 -17.02 5.57
CA THR A 585 -60.06 -17.00 4.65
C THR A 585 -61.16 -16.04 5.06
N LEU A 586 -61.58 -15.24 4.09
CA LEU A 586 -62.82 -14.49 4.21
C LEU A 586 -63.98 -15.48 4.15
N ASN A 587 -64.78 -15.53 5.22
CA ASN A 587 -65.99 -16.35 5.22
C ASN A 587 -66.93 -15.90 4.08
N ASP A 588 -67.71 -16.83 3.53
CA ASP A 588 -68.65 -16.53 2.43
C ASP A 588 -69.66 -15.44 2.81
N ASP A 589 -70.04 -15.35 4.09
CA ASP A 589 -70.89 -14.26 4.62
C ASP A 589 -70.26 -12.87 4.42
N MET A 590 -68.94 -12.77 4.54
CA MET A 590 -68.20 -11.52 4.34
C MET A 590 -68.03 -11.22 2.85
N LYS A 591 -67.84 -12.24 2.01
CA LYS A 591 -67.81 -12.07 0.55
C LYS A 591 -69.17 -11.54 0.05
N GLU A 592 -70.25 -12.08 0.60
CA GLU A 592 -71.62 -11.66 0.28
C GLU A 592 -71.93 -10.25 0.80
N LEU A 593 -71.45 -9.89 1.99
CA LEU A 593 -71.54 -8.51 2.50
C LEU A 593 -70.91 -7.51 1.53
N ILE A 594 -69.72 -7.79 1.03
CA ILE A 594 -69.00 -6.90 0.12
C ILE A 594 -69.77 -6.73 -1.20
N LYS A 595 -70.38 -7.81 -1.72
CA LYS A 595 -71.25 -7.76 -2.91
C LYS A 595 -72.50 -6.91 -2.72
N GLN A 596 -72.90 -6.65 -1.48
CA GLN A 596 -74.03 -5.75 -1.15
C GLN A 596 -73.61 -4.29 -1.01
N SER A 597 -72.33 -3.94 -1.23
CA SER A 597 -71.89 -2.54 -1.19
C SER A 597 -72.53 -1.73 -2.31
N GLU A 598 -73.10 -0.56 -1.96
CA GLU A 598 -73.67 0.38 -2.92
C GLU A 598 -72.61 0.97 -3.85
N SER A 599 -71.33 0.94 -3.44
CA SER A 599 -70.22 1.39 -4.29
C SER A 599 -69.78 0.31 -5.27
N ASP A 600 -69.99 0.54 -6.57
CA ASP A 600 -69.46 -0.31 -7.64
C ASP A 600 -67.92 -0.43 -7.56
N TRP A 601 -67.25 0.64 -7.13
CA TRP A 601 -65.80 0.66 -6.96
C TRP A 601 -65.34 -0.23 -5.81
N VAL A 602 -66.00 -0.16 -4.65
CA VAL A 602 -65.66 -1.07 -3.52
C VAL A 602 -65.86 -2.52 -3.96
N ARG A 603 -66.96 -2.85 -4.65
CA ARG A 603 -67.15 -4.21 -5.19
C ARG A 603 -66.00 -4.65 -6.10
N SER A 604 -65.60 -3.80 -7.04
CA SER A 604 -64.56 -4.15 -8.01
C SER A 604 -63.18 -4.38 -7.40
N ILE A 605 -62.78 -3.60 -6.38
CA ILE A 605 -61.47 -3.81 -5.71
C ILE A 605 -61.41 -5.15 -4.98
N PHE A 606 -62.52 -5.60 -4.40
CA PHE A 606 -62.58 -6.88 -3.71
C PHE A 606 -62.70 -8.04 -4.70
N ASP A 607 -63.45 -7.88 -5.79
CA ASP A 607 -63.52 -8.87 -6.86
C ASP A 607 -62.14 -9.10 -7.50
N LEU A 608 -61.33 -8.05 -7.69
CA LEU A 608 -59.93 -8.17 -8.13
C LEU A 608 -59.10 -9.06 -7.19
N ASN A 609 -59.24 -8.87 -5.87
CA ASN A 609 -58.54 -9.68 -4.88
C ASN A 609 -59.02 -11.15 -4.92
N VAL A 610 -60.34 -11.38 -5.01
CA VAL A 610 -60.92 -12.72 -5.12
C VAL A 610 -60.49 -13.41 -6.41
N GLN A 611 -60.54 -12.74 -7.56
CA GLN A 611 -60.10 -13.27 -8.85
C GLN A 611 -58.60 -13.60 -8.84
N SER A 612 -57.77 -12.76 -8.20
CA SER A 612 -56.34 -13.06 -8.05
C SER A 612 -56.08 -14.32 -7.22
N MET A 613 -56.96 -14.63 -6.24
CA MET A 613 -56.89 -15.86 -5.44
C MET A 613 -57.45 -17.08 -6.20
N GLU A 614 -58.49 -16.91 -7.02
CA GLU A 614 -59.15 -17.97 -7.80
C GLU A 614 -58.38 -18.37 -9.06
N ALA A 615 -57.62 -17.44 -9.66
CA ALA A 615 -56.76 -17.70 -10.82
C ALA A 615 -55.57 -18.62 -10.48
N MET A 616 -55.29 -18.86 -9.19
CA MET A 616 -54.25 -19.78 -8.77
C MET A 616 -54.66 -21.24 -9.03
N PRO A 617 -53.78 -22.08 -9.59
CA PRO A 617 -54.06 -23.50 -9.77
C PRO A 617 -54.24 -24.15 -8.39
N GLY A 618 -55.50 -24.39 -8.02
CA GLY A 618 -55.83 -25.30 -6.93
C GLY A 618 -55.12 -26.63 -7.19
N ASN A 619 -54.53 -27.21 -6.14
CA ASN A 619 -53.74 -28.43 -6.15
C ASN A 619 -54.52 -29.63 -6.75
N ASN A 620 -54.74 -29.65 -8.06
CA ASN A 620 -55.19 -30.78 -8.83
C ASN A 620 -53.95 -31.61 -9.14
N ALA A 621 -53.40 -32.23 -8.12
CA ALA A 621 -52.60 -33.42 -8.34
C ALA A 621 -53.50 -34.41 -9.08
N LYS A 622 -53.28 -34.54 -10.40
CA LYS A 622 -53.69 -35.72 -11.17
C LYS A 622 -53.20 -36.92 -10.37
N ARG A 623 -54.10 -37.58 -9.64
CA ARG A 623 -53.80 -38.92 -9.13
C ARG A 623 -53.61 -39.82 -10.35
N PRO A 624 -52.57 -40.67 -10.38
CA PRO A 624 -52.44 -41.68 -11.41
C PRO A 624 -53.68 -42.57 -11.39
N SER A 625 -54.19 -42.84 -12.58
CA SER A 625 -55.19 -43.88 -12.84
C SER A 625 -54.71 -45.21 -12.26
N GLU A 626 -55.32 -45.69 -11.17
CA GLU A 626 -55.35 -47.12 -10.86
C GLU A 626 -56.77 -47.57 -10.51
N ASN A 627 -57.16 -48.63 -11.22
CA ASN A 627 -58.44 -49.33 -11.23
C ASN A 627 -58.89 -49.76 -9.83
N VAL A 628 -60.10 -49.39 -9.37
CA VAL A 628 -60.99 -50.31 -8.64
C VAL A 628 -62.47 -49.92 -8.84
N SER A 629 -63.21 -50.87 -9.41
CA SER A 629 -64.67 -51.13 -9.35
C SER A 629 -65.69 -50.05 -9.73
N ARG A 630 -66.19 -50.23 -10.96
CA ARG A 630 -67.54 -49.86 -11.42
C ARG A 630 -68.62 -50.37 -10.45
N ARG A 631 -69.58 -49.50 -10.12
CA ARG A 631 -70.98 -49.87 -9.85
C ARG A 631 -71.91 -48.98 -10.68
N PRO A 632 -73.07 -49.52 -11.11
CA PRO A 632 -73.78 -49.03 -12.29
C PRO A 632 -74.67 -47.83 -12.01
N ASP A 633 -74.85 -47.03 -13.06
CA ASP A 633 -75.79 -45.93 -13.18
C ASP A 633 -77.23 -46.35 -12.89
N GLY A 634 -77.93 -45.52 -12.13
CA GLY A 634 -79.36 -45.62 -11.89
C GLY A 634 -79.95 -44.29 -11.42
N ALA A 635 -80.73 -43.67 -12.30
CA ALA A 635 -81.77 -42.65 -12.08
C ALA A 635 -81.35 -41.20 -11.75
N ALA A 636 -81.36 -40.39 -12.83
CA ALA A 636 -81.99 -39.07 -12.98
C ALA A 636 -82.18 -38.15 -11.75
N GLY A 637 -81.56 -36.98 -11.83
CA GLY A 637 -82.11 -35.74 -11.26
C GLY A 637 -81.20 -35.01 -10.27
N GLY A 638 -80.66 -33.86 -10.69
CA GLY A 638 -80.37 -32.75 -9.79
C GLY A 638 -78.89 -32.46 -9.49
N GLY A 639 -78.42 -31.34 -10.05
CA GLY A 639 -77.40 -30.48 -9.45
C GLY A 639 -75.97 -31.02 -9.41
N GLY A 640 -75.07 -30.40 -10.18
CA GLY A 640 -73.64 -30.56 -9.98
C GLY A 640 -73.30 -30.33 -8.50
N LYS A 641 -72.92 -31.40 -7.81
CA LYS A 641 -72.48 -31.33 -6.42
C LYS A 641 -71.32 -30.34 -6.35
N SER A 642 -71.54 -29.25 -5.63
CA SER A 642 -70.52 -28.30 -5.20
C SER A 642 -69.30 -29.10 -4.71
N ARG A 643 -68.25 -29.14 -5.54
CA ARG A 643 -66.94 -29.58 -5.11
C ARG A 643 -66.53 -28.57 -4.06
N ASN A 644 -66.44 -28.97 -2.79
CA ASN A 644 -65.87 -28.13 -1.74
C ASN A 644 -64.49 -27.65 -2.22
N LEU A 645 -64.43 -26.40 -2.71
CA LEU A 645 -63.20 -25.70 -3.03
C LEU A 645 -62.41 -25.70 -1.73
N ARG A 646 -61.27 -26.40 -1.68
CA ARG A 646 -60.29 -26.16 -0.62
C ARG A 646 -59.86 -24.71 -0.81
N GLU A 647 -60.23 -23.85 0.12
CA GLU A 647 -59.79 -22.45 0.08
C GLU A 647 -58.25 -22.41 0.14
N VAL A 648 -57.63 -21.54 -0.67
CA VAL A 648 -56.17 -21.51 -0.84
C VAL A 648 -55.53 -20.85 0.39
N SER A 649 -54.68 -21.57 1.11
CA SER A 649 -53.97 -21.06 2.29
C SER A 649 -52.96 -19.96 1.92
N VAL A 650 -52.57 -19.14 2.90
CA VAL A 650 -51.56 -18.09 2.71
C VAL A 650 -50.23 -18.68 2.25
N GLY A 651 -49.81 -19.81 2.84
CA GLY A 651 -48.61 -20.53 2.41
C GLY A 651 -48.67 -21.01 0.97
N ALA A 652 -49.83 -21.51 0.51
CA ALA A 652 -50.03 -21.93 -0.87
C ALA A 652 -50.02 -20.74 -1.85
N GLN A 653 -50.67 -19.62 -1.50
CA GLN A 653 -50.65 -18.38 -2.29
C GLN A 653 -49.22 -17.87 -2.45
N PHE A 654 -48.47 -17.84 -1.35
CA PHE A 654 -47.10 -17.37 -1.34
C PHE A 654 -46.17 -18.26 -2.17
N ARG A 655 -46.30 -19.58 -2.06
CA ARG A 655 -45.53 -20.53 -2.88
C ARG A 655 -45.77 -20.32 -4.38
N PHE A 656 -47.03 -20.08 -4.77
CA PHE A 656 -47.38 -19.80 -6.16
C PHE A 656 -46.79 -18.48 -6.66
N GLN A 657 -47.00 -17.39 -5.90
CA GLN A 657 -46.43 -16.08 -6.19
C GLN A 657 -44.91 -16.11 -6.34
N LEU A 658 -44.22 -16.82 -5.43
CA LEU A 658 -42.78 -16.97 -5.49
C LEU A 658 -42.35 -17.81 -6.69
N GLN A 659 -43.11 -18.85 -7.06
CA GLN A 659 -42.84 -19.62 -8.28
C GLN A 659 -42.96 -18.76 -9.54
N GLU A 660 -43.95 -17.88 -9.62
CA GLU A 660 -44.11 -16.93 -10.73
C GLU A 660 -42.93 -15.96 -10.82
N LEU A 661 -42.52 -15.38 -9.68
CA LEU A 661 -41.35 -14.52 -9.60
C LEU A 661 -40.09 -15.23 -10.07
N MET A 662 -39.83 -16.44 -9.56
CA MET A 662 -38.66 -17.23 -9.96
C MET A 662 -38.72 -17.57 -11.45
N GLY A 663 -39.91 -17.86 -12.01
CA GLY A 663 -40.10 -18.08 -13.44
C GLY A 663 -39.68 -16.87 -14.29
N LYS A 664 -40.08 -15.65 -13.89
CA LYS A 664 -39.65 -14.42 -14.58
C LYS A 664 -38.16 -14.15 -14.44
N ILE A 665 -37.58 -14.38 -13.26
CA ILE A 665 -36.15 -14.18 -13.01
C ILE A 665 -35.30 -15.17 -13.82
N SER A 666 -35.70 -16.44 -13.90
CA SER A 666 -34.95 -17.48 -14.61
C SER A 666 -34.98 -17.32 -16.14
N LEU A 667 -35.93 -16.56 -16.69
CA LEU A 667 -35.94 -16.18 -18.11
C LEU A 667 -35.02 -14.99 -18.43
N ALA A 668 -34.46 -14.34 -17.41
CA ALA A 668 -33.60 -13.17 -17.55
C ALA A 668 -32.19 -13.48 -17.03
N ASN A 669 -31.18 -12.77 -17.51
CA ASN A 669 -29.82 -12.88 -16.99
C ASN A 669 -29.71 -12.12 -15.65
N PRO A 670 -29.51 -12.80 -14.50
CA PRO A 670 -29.52 -12.17 -13.19
C PRO A 670 -28.18 -11.54 -12.82
N ARG A 671 -28.26 -10.42 -12.10
CA ARG A 671 -27.14 -9.65 -11.56
C ARG A 671 -27.41 -9.38 -10.10
N TYR A 672 -26.40 -9.46 -9.25
CA TYR A 672 -26.61 -9.45 -7.81
C TYR A 672 -25.96 -8.25 -7.15
N VAL A 673 -26.75 -7.54 -6.34
CA VAL A 673 -26.28 -6.51 -5.41
C VAL A 673 -26.56 -6.98 -3.98
N ARG A 674 -25.50 -7.08 -3.17
CA ARG A 674 -25.58 -7.40 -1.75
C ARG A 674 -25.36 -6.13 -0.94
N CYS A 675 -26.43 -5.61 -0.36
CA CYS A 675 -26.43 -4.47 0.53
C CYS A 675 -26.05 -4.90 1.95
N ILE A 676 -25.13 -4.18 2.58
CA ILE A 676 -24.64 -4.44 3.94
C ILE A 676 -24.92 -3.22 4.83
N LYS A 677 -25.51 -3.48 5.98
CA LYS A 677 -25.70 -2.52 7.07
C LYS A 677 -24.41 -2.46 7.90
N PRO A 678 -23.70 -1.32 7.99
CA PRO A 678 -22.40 -1.29 8.66
C PRO A 678 -22.51 -1.31 10.19
N ASN A 679 -23.59 -0.78 10.78
CA ASN A 679 -23.82 -0.78 12.22
C ASN A 679 -25.31 -0.60 12.55
N GLU A 680 -25.73 -1.00 13.76
CA GLU A 680 -27.11 -0.87 14.25
C GLU A 680 -27.49 0.57 14.65
N TYR A 681 -26.50 1.41 14.96
CA TYR A 681 -26.70 2.78 15.49
C TYR A 681 -26.94 3.85 14.42
N LYS A 682 -26.99 3.47 13.14
CA LYS A 682 -27.15 4.37 11.98
C LYS A 682 -26.08 5.47 11.91
N ARG A 683 -24.85 5.17 12.33
CA ARG A 683 -23.73 6.12 12.34
C ARG A 683 -22.90 6.00 11.08
N SER A 684 -22.52 7.12 10.49
CA SER A 684 -21.59 7.13 9.36
C SER A 684 -20.15 6.85 9.82
N GLY A 685 -19.33 6.22 8.97
CA GLY A 685 -17.91 5.95 9.22
C GLY A 685 -17.60 4.84 10.24
N GLU A 686 -18.62 4.24 10.86
CA GLU A 686 -18.46 3.13 11.82
C GLU A 686 -18.89 1.80 11.18
N LEU A 687 -18.03 0.79 11.22
CA LEU A 687 -18.33 -0.56 10.74
C LEU A 687 -18.15 -1.56 11.90
N ASN A 688 -19.22 -2.29 12.22
CA ASN A 688 -19.19 -3.37 13.19
C ASN A 688 -18.83 -4.68 12.50
N ASP A 689 -17.66 -5.22 12.83
CA ASP A 689 -17.13 -6.42 12.20
C ASP A 689 -18.02 -7.65 12.37
N VAL A 690 -18.64 -7.82 13.55
CA VAL A 690 -19.45 -8.98 13.89
C VAL A 690 -20.75 -8.98 13.09
N ASP A 691 -21.42 -7.83 13.02
CA ASP A 691 -22.67 -7.68 12.26
C ASP A 691 -22.42 -7.77 10.75
N CYS A 692 -21.31 -7.23 10.26
CA CYS A 692 -20.92 -7.34 8.85
C CYS A 692 -20.55 -8.78 8.47
N ALA A 693 -19.78 -9.50 9.30
CA ALA A 693 -19.48 -10.93 9.11
C ALA A 693 -20.76 -11.74 9.00
N ARG A 694 -21.67 -11.52 9.97
CA ARG A 694 -22.97 -12.18 10.00
C ARG A 694 -23.75 -11.95 8.70
N GLN A 695 -23.81 -10.70 8.23
CA GLN A 695 -24.49 -10.36 6.98
C GLN A 695 -23.83 -10.96 5.73
N LEU A 696 -22.50 -11.01 5.67
CA LEU A 696 -21.76 -11.66 4.57
C LEU A 696 -22.06 -13.16 4.51
N LYS A 697 -22.17 -13.81 5.68
CA LYS A 697 -22.60 -15.20 5.77
C LYS A 697 -24.06 -15.37 5.35
N TYR A 698 -24.96 -14.52 5.85
CA TYR A 698 -26.41 -14.61 5.55
C TYR A 698 -26.78 -14.20 4.13
N SER A 699 -25.91 -13.49 3.42
CA SER A 699 -26.08 -13.12 2.02
C SER A 699 -25.54 -14.19 1.04
N GLY A 700 -24.98 -15.28 1.56
CA GLY A 700 -24.43 -16.35 0.73
C GLY A 700 -23.11 -15.98 0.05
N MET A 701 -22.43 -14.92 0.52
CA MET A 701 -21.21 -14.41 -0.12
C MET A 701 -20.02 -15.34 0.11
N MET A 702 -19.96 -16.00 1.26
CA MET A 702 -18.88 -16.95 1.56
C MET A 702 -18.95 -18.17 0.64
N GLU A 703 -20.16 -18.65 0.36
CA GLU A 703 -20.45 -19.74 -0.57
C GLU A 703 -20.09 -19.36 -1.99
N ALA A 704 -20.47 -18.15 -2.43
CA ALA A 704 -20.12 -17.62 -3.75
C ALA A 704 -18.60 -17.56 -3.94
N ILE A 705 -17.91 -17.03 -2.93
CA ILE A 705 -16.45 -16.98 -2.91
C ILE A 705 -15.91 -18.41 -2.99
N GLN A 706 -16.39 -19.35 -2.17
CA GLN A 706 -15.97 -20.77 -2.15
C GLN A 706 -16.15 -21.46 -3.51
N ILE A 707 -17.27 -21.25 -4.20
CA ILE A 707 -17.49 -21.77 -5.56
C ILE A 707 -16.36 -21.31 -6.49
N ARG A 708 -16.02 -20.02 -6.46
CA ARG A 708 -14.91 -19.45 -7.23
C ARG A 708 -13.54 -19.97 -6.78
N GLN A 709 -13.34 -20.23 -5.47
CA GLN A 709 -12.07 -20.77 -4.97
C GLN A 709 -11.79 -22.20 -5.43
N ARG A 710 -12.82 -23.04 -5.56
CA ARG A 710 -12.68 -24.44 -5.99
C ARG A 710 -12.30 -24.52 -7.47
N GLY A 711 -12.76 -23.57 -8.27
CA GLY A 711 -12.35 -23.36 -9.66
C GLY A 711 -11.01 -22.64 -9.81
N PHE A 712 -10.81 -22.01 -10.96
CA PHE A 712 -9.70 -21.12 -11.28
C PHE A 712 -10.08 -19.67 -10.97
N ALA A 713 -9.90 -19.30 -9.70
CA ALA A 713 -10.31 -18.00 -9.17
C ALA A 713 -9.59 -16.81 -9.84
N LEU A 714 -8.32 -16.98 -10.22
CA LEU A 714 -7.50 -15.92 -10.82
C LEU A 714 -7.42 -16.13 -12.33
N ARG A 715 -7.62 -15.05 -13.07
CA ARG A 715 -7.63 -15.02 -14.53
C ARG A 715 -6.85 -13.81 -14.98
N GLU A 716 -5.89 -14.01 -15.86
CA GLU A 716 -5.08 -12.94 -16.43
C GLU A 716 -5.11 -13.07 -17.94
N ASP A 717 -5.26 -11.96 -18.65
CA ASP A 717 -5.15 -11.95 -20.11
C ASP A 717 -3.75 -12.40 -20.52
N HIS A 718 -3.65 -13.07 -21.67
CA HIS A 718 -2.39 -13.65 -22.14
C HIS A 718 -1.24 -12.64 -22.21
N ASP A 719 -1.52 -11.44 -22.70
CA ASP A 719 -0.54 -10.37 -22.81
C ASP A 719 -0.03 -9.90 -21.44
N VAL A 720 -0.93 -9.62 -20.50
CA VAL A 720 -0.59 -9.22 -19.14
C VAL A 720 0.25 -10.30 -18.45
N PHE A 721 -0.22 -11.55 -18.50
CA PHE A 721 0.48 -12.68 -17.89
C PHE A 721 1.89 -12.86 -18.48
N PHE A 722 2.02 -12.71 -19.81
CA PHE A 722 3.31 -12.80 -20.47
C PHE A 722 4.27 -11.72 -19.98
N TYR A 723 3.86 -10.45 -20.00
CA TYR A 723 4.74 -9.35 -19.57
C TYR A 723 5.15 -9.45 -18.10
N ASP A 724 4.24 -9.83 -17.21
CA ASP A 724 4.52 -9.91 -15.77
C ASP A 724 5.49 -11.06 -15.45
N TYR A 725 5.36 -12.21 -16.11
CA TYR A 725 6.12 -13.41 -15.76
C TYR A 725 7.21 -13.81 -16.75
N GLN A 726 7.39 -13.13 -17.89
CA GLN A 726 8.48 -13.40 -18.84
C GLN A 726 9.86 -13.37 -18.17
N SER A 727 10.03 -12.54 -17.14
CA SER A 727 11.28 -12.48 -16.38
C SER A 727 11.68 -13.81 -15.75
N LEU A 728 10.72 -14.71 -15.48
CA LEU A 728 10.93 -16.05 -14.93
C LEU A 728 11.45 -17.04 -15.97
N ALA A 729 11.03 -16.90 -17.23
CA ALA A 729 11.41 -17.76 -18.35
C ALA A 729 11.74 -16.88 -19.58
N PRO A 730 12.95 -16.30 -19.64
CA PRO A 730 13.30 -15.28 -20.63
C PRO A 730 13.45 -15.80 -22.05
N GLN A 731 13.50 -17.12 -22.22
CA GLN A 731 13.64 -17.78 -23.52
C GLN A 731 12.28 -18.04 -24.17
N ALA A 732 11.18 -17.89 -23.43
CA ALA A 732 9.84 -18.04 -23.96
C ALA A 732 9.49 -16.84 -24.86
N GLU A 733 9.09 -17.12 -26.09
CA GLU A 733 8.61 -16.12 -27.05
C GLU A 733 7.08 -16.04 -27.06
N THR A 734 6.40 -17.12 -26.65
CA THR A 734 4.94 -17.20 -26.58
C THR A 734 4.44 -17.51 -25.15
N VAL A 735 3.17 -17.19 -24.89
CA VAL A 735 2.52 -17.50 -23.59
C VAL A 735 2.50 -18.99 -23.33
N ASN A 736 2.34 -19.83 -24.37
CA ASN A 736 2.32 -21.27 -24.24
C ASN A 736 3.67 -21.81 -23.75
N GLU A 737 4.77 -21.36 -24.38
CA GLU A 737 6.14 -21.72 -23.98
C GLU A 737 6.44 -21.25 -22.55
N LEU A 738 6.01 -20.03 -22.21
CA LEU A 738 6.16 -19.47 -20.87
C LEU A 738 5.45 -20.34 -19.83
N VAL A 739 4.22 -20.76 -20.12
CA VAL A 739 3.41 -21.61 -19.25
C VAL A 739 4.02 -23.01 -19.11
N GLU A 740 4.56 -23.59 -20.18
CA GLU A 740 5.24 -24.88 -20.14
C GLU A 740 6.53 -24.84 -19.30
N GLU A 741 7.42 -23.88 -19.56
CA GLU A 741 8.71 -23.77 -18.84
C GLU A 741 8.49 -23.50 -17.34
N ILE A 742 7.51 -22.67 -17.00
CA ILE A 742 7.12 -22.41 -15.62
C ILE A 742 6.44 -23.64 -14.99
N SER A 743 5.64 -24.40 -15.74
CA SER A 743 5.00 -25.65 -15.25
C SER A 743 6.07 -26.64 -14.80
N ASP A 744 7.10 -26.80 -15.62
CA ASP A 744 8.23 -27.69 -15.36
C ASP A 744 9.04 -27.22 -14.14
N MET A 745 9.29 -25.91 -14.01
CA MET A 745 9.96 -25.35 -12.83
C MET A 745 9.18 -25.57 -11.52
N LEU A 746 7.85 -25.49 -11.56
CA LEU A 746 6.99 -25.58 -10.39
C LEU A 746 6.50 -27.00 -10.07
N GLY A 747 6.65 -27.94 -11.01
CA GLY A 747 5.97 -29.23 -10.97
C GLY A 747 4.45 -29.08 -10.92
N ALA A 748 3.90 -28.05 -11.59
CA ALA A 748 2.49 -27.72 -11.56
C ALA A 748 1.78 -28.32 -12.79
N GLY A 749 0.87 -29.27 -12.57
CA GLY A 749 0.05 -29.85 -13.64
C GLY A 749 -1.19 -29.01 -14.00
N LYS A 750 -1.94 -29.47 -15.01
CA LYS A 750 -3.17 -28.85 -15.53
C LYS A 750 -4.28 -28.65 -14.48
N ASP A 751 -4.24 -29.37 -13.37
CA ASP A 751 -5.19 -29.20 -12.25
C ASP A 751 -4.98 -27.89 -11.47
N GLN A 752 -3.81 -27.27 -11.58
CA GLN A 752 -3.42 -26.07 -10.83
C GLN A 752 -3.50 -24.79 -11.65
N TRP A 753 -3.36 -24.90 -12.96
CA TRP A 753 -3.55 -23.81 -13.91
C TRP A 753 -3.78 -24.36 -15.31
N GLN A 754 -4.48 -23.59 -16.14
CA GLN A 754 -4.77 -23.95 -17.52
C GLN A 754 -4.72 -22.74 -18.42
N LEU A 755 -4.32 -22.97 -19.66
CA LEU A 755 -4.36 -21.96 -20.70
C LEU A 755 -5.72 -22.02 -21.41
N GLY A 756 -6.46 -20.93 -21.36
CA GLY A 756 -7.65 -20.72 -22.17
C GLY A 756 -7.33 -20.16 -23.55
N LYS A 757 -8.35 -19.81 -24.31
CA LYS A 757 -8.20 -19.19 -25.64
C LYS A 757 -7.66 -17.77 -25.56
N THR A 758 -8.05 -17.02 -24.53
CA THR A 758 -7.66 -15.60 -24.37
C THR A 758 -6.99 -15.30 -23.03
N LYS A 759 -7.18 -16.17 -22.03
CA LYS A 759 -6.73 -15.95 -20.65
C LYS A 759 -5.96 -17.13 -20.09
N VAL A 760 -5.14 -16.87 -19.08
CA VAL A 760 -4.50 -17.88 -18.22
C VAL A 760 -5.33 -18.04 -16.95
N PHE A 761 -5.79 -19.26 -16.68
CA PHE A 761 -6.62 -19.60 -15.54
C PHE A 761 -5.75 -20.23 -14.44
N LEU A 762 -5.69 -19.60 -13.28
CA LEU A 762 -4.74 -19.93 -12.22
C LEU A 762 -5.48 -20.26 -10.92
N LYS A 763 -5.08 -21.36 -10.25
CA LYS A 763 -5.37 -21.54 -8.84
C LYS A 763 -4.43 -20.69 -8.00
N ARG A 764 -4.91 -20.26 -6.83
CA ARG A 764 -4.14 -19.38 -5.93
C ARG A 764 -2.82 -19.95 -5.47
N THR A 765 -2.73 -21.27 -5.32
CA THR A 765 -1.50 -21.99 -5.00
C THR A 765 -0.37 -21.69 -6.00
N VAL A 766 -0.68 -21.62 -7.29
CA VAL A 766 0.30 -21.32 -8.35
C VAL A 766 0.55 -19.82 -8.42
N ALA A 767 -0.49 -18.98 -8.43
CA ALA A 767 -0.32 -17.53 -8.48
C ALA A 767 0.58 -17.00 -7.34
N PHE A 768 0.40 -17.50 -6.11
CA PHE A 768 1.26 -17.14 -4.99
C PHE A 768 2.72 -17.58 -5.20
N LYS A 769 2.94 -18.77 -5.76
CA LYS A 769 4.30 -19.26 -6.08
C LYS A 769 4.95 -18.40 -7.17
N LEU A 770 4.21 -18.02 -8.22
CA LEU A 770 4.70 -17.17 -9.30
C LEU A 770 5.17 -15.80 -8.78
N ARG A 771 4.33 -15.11 -8.01
CA ARG A 771 4.66 -13.82 -7.41
C ARG A 771 5.88 -13.91 -6.48
N LYS A 772 5.99 -15.00 -5.72
CA LYS A 772 7.15 -15.25 -4.87
C LYS A 772 8.43 -15.49 -5.68
N LEU A 773 8.34 -16.24 -6.78
CA LEU A 773 9.46 -16.47 -7.68
C LEU A 773 9.93 -15.18 -8.35
N GLU A 774 9.01 -14.33 -8.78
CA GLU A 774 9.30 -13.03 -9.38
C GLU A 774 10.13 -12.15 -8.42
N VAL A 775 9.68 -12.02 -7.16
CA VAL A 775 10.41 -11.29 -6.11
C VAL A 775 11.80 -11.91 -5.85
N LEU A 776 11.89 -13.25 -5.84
CA LEU A 776 13.17 -13.93 -5.66
C LEU A 776 14.13 -13.71 -6.83
N ARG A 777 13.61 -13.70 -8.06
CA ARG A 777 14.34 -13.42 -9.30
C ARG A 777 14.91 -12.00 -9.26
N GLY A 778 14.09 -11.01 -8.91
CA GLY A 778 14.54 -9.62 -8.73
C GLY A 778 15.66 -9.49 -7.68
N LYS A 779 15.50 -10.17 -6.53
CA LYS A 779 16.56 -10.21 -5.49
C LYS A 779 17.84 -10.90 -5.97
N ALA A 780 17.73 -11.97 -6.75
CA ALA A 780 18.88 -12.66 -7.32
C ALA A 780 19.63 -11.78 -8.34
N ALA A 781 18.91 -11.11 -9.23
CA ALA A 781 19.47 -10.17 -10.19
C ALA A 781 20.24 -9.03 -9.50
N ALA A 782 19.65 -8.44 -8.45
CA ALA A 782 20.30 -7.40 -7.65
C ALA A 782 21.62 -7.89 -7.02
N ARG A 783 21.66 -9.12 -6.48
CA ARG A 783 22.90 -9.71 -5.92
C ARG A 783 23.98 -9.91 -7.00
N THR A 784 23.61 -10.35 -8.20
CA THR A 784 24.55 -10.51 -9.32
C THR A 784 25.15 -9.16 -9.73
N LEU A 785 24.34 -8.12 -9.87
CA LEU A 785 24.80 -6.76 -10.18
C LEU A 785 25.72 -6.23 -9.07
N GLN A 786 25.35 -6.40 -7.80
CA GLN A 786 26.19 -6.00 -6.67
C GLN A 786 27.55 -6.73 -6.66
N LYS A 787 27.57 -8.02 -6.99
CA LYS A 787 28.81 -8.81 -7.11
C LYS A 787 29.70 -8.27 -8.23
N TRP A 788 29.13 -7.99 -9.40
CA TRP A 788 29.85 -7.44 -10.55
C TRP A 788 30.45 -6.07 -10.23
N CYS A 789 29.66 -5.15 -9.64
CA CYS A 789 30.13 -3.83 -9.21
C CYS A 789 31.27 -3.92 -8.18
N ARG A 790 31.22 -4.87 -7.23
CA ARG A 790 32.31 -5.10 -6.28
C ARG A 790 33.59 -5.58 -6.99
N ASN A 791 33.46 -6.48 -7.96
CA ASN A 791 34.60 -6.96 -8.76
C ASN A 791 35.23 -5.84 -9.60
N MET A 792 34.43 -4.95 -10.21
CA MET A 792 34.99 -3.79 -10.91
C MET A 792 35.81 -2.90 -9.99
N LYS A 793 35.29 -2.57 -8.79
CA LYS A 793 36.02 -1.79 -7.80
C LYS A 793 37.32 -2.46 -7.36
N LEU A 794 37.33 -3.78 -7.20
CA LEU A 794 38.54 -4.55 -6.89
C LEU A 794 39.56 -4.47 -8.03
N ASN A 795 39.13 -4.60 -9.29
CA ASN A 795 39.99 -4.46 -10.46
C ASN A 795 40.60 -3.06 -10.56
N ASP A 796 39.82 -2.00 -10.33
CA ASP A 796 40.34 -0.62 -10.32
C ASP A 796 41.40 -0.42 -9.23
N CYS A 797 41.18 -0.96 -8.03
CA CYS A 797 42.17 -0.94 -6.96
C CYS A 797 43.44 -1.71 -7.35
N ALA A 798 43.30 -2.89 -7.96
CA ALA A 798 44.43 -3.68 -8.43
C ALA A 798 45.25 -2.93 -9.50
N ILE A 799 44.59 -2.29 -10.47
CA ILE A 799 45.24 -1.46 -11.51
C ILE A 799 46.00 -0.29 -10.88
N LYS A 800 45.43 0.38 -9.88
CA LYS A 800 46.11 1.48 -9.15
C LYS A 800 47.37 0.98 -8.44
N ILE A 801 47.28 -0.16 -7.74
CA ILE A 801 48.43 -0.76 -7.03
C ILE A 801 49.52 -1.19 -8.03
N GLN A 802 49.15 -1.92 -9.09
CA GLN A 802 50.07 -2.39 -10.11
C GLN A 802 50.78 -1.23 -10.81
N THR A 803 50.07 -0.16 -11.13
CA THR A 803 50.64 1.06 -11.72
C THR A 803 51.69 1.68 -10.80
N LYS A 804 51.40 1.81 -9.50
CA LYS A 804 52.36 2.34 -8.51
C LYS A 804 53.56 1.42 -8.32
N ALA A 805 53.37 0.10 -8.30
CA ALA A 805 54.45 -0.87 -8.20
C ALA A 805 55.39 -0.82 -9.42
N ARG A 806 54.83 -0.82 -10.64
CA ARG A 806 55.61 -0.67 -11.89
C ARG A 806 56.38 0.65 -11.92
N GLN A 807 55.74 1.74 -11.49
CA GLN A 807 56.38 3.05 -11.39
C GLN A 807 57.56 3.04 -10.40
N PHE A 808 57.39 2.40 -9.23
CA PHE A 808 58.46 2.29 -8.22
C PHE A 808 59.67 1.51 -8.75
N VAL A 809 59.43 0.36 -9.39
CA VAL A 809 60.49 -0.47 -10.00
C VAL A 809 61.24 0.33 -11.08
N ALA A 810 60.52 1.04 -11.95
CA ALA A 810 61.11 1.87 -13.00
C ALA A 810 61.96 3.01 -12.41
N LYS A 811 61.45 3.73 -11.40
CA LYS A 811 62.20 4.80 -10.70
C LYS A 811 63.48 4.25 -10.04
N LYS A 812 63.41 3.10 -9.38
CA LYS A 812 64.58 2.45 -8.77
C LYS A 812 65.64 2.05 -9.80
N ARG A 813 65.21 1.53 -10.96
CA ARG A 813 66.11 1.19 -12.07
C ARG A 813 66.77 2.43 -12.67
N LEU A 814 66.00 3.50 -12.90
CA LEU A 814 66.52 4.78 -13.39
C LEU A 814 67.54 5.39 -12.43
N PHE A 815 67.27 5.35 -11.13
CA PHE A 815 68.21 5.85 -10.12
C PHE A 815 69.56 5.09 -10.15
N LYS A 816 69.51 3.75 -10.25
CA LYS A 816 70.72 2.92 -10.39
C LYS A 816 71.50 3.27 -11.67
N LEU A 817 70.82 3.40 -12.80
CA LEU A 817 71.45 3.76 -14.08
C LEU A 817 72.07 5.15 -14.04
N ARG A 818 71.37 6.15 -13.49
CA ARG A 818 71.91 7.52 -13.32
C ARG A 818 73.17 7.52 -12.45
N ARG A 819 73.14 6.82 -11.31
CA ARG A 819 74.31 6.72 -10.42
C ARG A 819 75.50 6.06 -11.11
N ALA A 820 75.28 4.99 -11.87
CA ALA A 820 76.32 4.35 -12.67
C ALA A 820 76.87 5.29 -13.75
N ALA A 821 76.00 5.98 -14.48
CA ALA A 821 76.38 6.94 -15.51
C ALA A 821 77.22 8.09 -14.92
N TYR A 822 76.80 8.69 -13.80
CA TYR A 822 77.57 9.74 -13.14
C TYR A 822 78.96 9.27 -12.67
N MET A 823 79.05 8.05 -12.14
CA MET A 823 80.32 7.45 -11.70
C MET A 823 81.27 7.22 -12.89
N ILE A 824 80.76 6.68 -14.00
CA ILE A 824 81.55 6.52 -15.22
C ILE A 824 82.00 7.89 -15.74
N LEU A 825 81.09 8.87 -15.77
CA LEU A 825 81.38 10.22 -16.24
C LEU A 825 82.45 10.91 -15.37
N SER A 826 82.41 10.74 -14.05
CA SER A 826 83.44 11.30 -13.15
C SER A 826 84.81 10.66 -13.37
N ILE A 827 84.86 9.34 -13.61
CA ILE A 827 86.12 8.63 -13.89
C ILE A 827 86.68 9.07 -15.25
N LEU A 828 85.84 9.17 -16.28
CA LEU A 828 86.27 9.61 -17.61
C LEU A 828 86.74 11.07 -17.60
N ARG A 829 86.01 11.97 -16.92
CA ARG A 829 86.44 13.38 -16.75
C ARG A 829 87.77 13.48 -16.03
N MET A 830 87.97 12.70 -14.96
CA MET A 830 89.25 12.64 -14.26
C MET A 830 90.37 12.13 -15.16
N ARG A 831 90.17 11.04 -15.91
CA ARG A 831 91.19 10.50 -16.82
C ARG A 831 91.56 11.48 -17.93
N VAL A 832 90.57 12.16 -18.54
CA VAL A 832 90.82 13.19 -19.57
C VAL A 832 91.60 14.36 -18.97
N ALA A 833 91.23 14.82 -17.77
CA ALA A 833 91.96 15.90 -17.08
C ALA A 833 93.41 15.51 -16.77
N VAL A 834 93.65 14.29 -16.26
CA VAL A 834 95.01 13.77 -16.00
C VAL A 834 95.82 13.64 -17.29
N ALA A 835 95.24 13.12 -18.37
CA ALA A 835 95.93 12.99 -19.65
C ALA A 835 96.29 14.36 -20.26
N ASN A 836 95.40 15.34 -20.17
CA ASN A 836 95.67 16.72 -20.61
C ASN A 836 96.78 17.37 -19.76
N TYR A 837 96.76 17.15 -18.45
CA TYR A 837 97.82 17.63 -17.56
C TYR A 837 99.18 16.98 -17.88
N GLN A 838 99.21 15.67 -18.12
CA GLN A 838 100.43 14.95 -18.52
C GLN A 838 100.99 15.48 -19.85
N ARG A 839 100.14 15.69 -20.87
CA ARG A 839 100.56 16.30 -22.13
C ARG A 839 101.13 17.71 -21.94
N LEU A 840 100.49 18.53 -21.10
CA LEU A 840 100.98 19.87 -20.79
C LEU A 840 102.36 19.82 -20.12
N VAL A 841 102.55 18.90 -19.15
CA VAL A 841 103.84 18.69 -18.48
C VAL A 841 104.91 18.19 -19.46
N GLU A 842 104.57 17.26 -20.37
CA GLU A 842 105.47 16.79 -21.42
C GLU A 842 105.85 17.91 -22.40
N GLU A 843 104.90 18.73 -22.83
CA GLU A 843 105.14 19.86 -23.71
C GLU A 843 106.02 20.92 -23.02
N TYR A 844 105.79 21.17 -21.72
CA TYR A 844 106.63 22.05 -20.91
C TYR A 844 108.04 21.49 -20.73
N ARG A 845 108.18 20.18 -20.51
CA ARG A 845 109.47 19.48 -20.46
C ARG A 845 110.19 19.54 -21.80
N TYR A 846 109.50 19.30 -22.91
CA TYR A 846 110.06 19.38 -24.26
C TYR A 846 110.53 20.81 -24.58
N LYS A 847 109.71 21.82 -24.28
CA LYS A 847 110.08 23.23 -24.42
C LYS A 847 111.28 23.58 -23.55
N ASN A 848 111.35 23.08 -22.31
CA ASN A 848 112.51 23.27 -21.44
C ASN A 848 113.77 22.57 -21.97
N VAL A 849 113.67 21.34 -22.49
CA VAL A 849 114.82 20.64 -23.10
C VAL A 849 115.30 21.38 -24.34
N LYS A 850 114.39 21.85 -25.21
CA LYS A 850 114.74 22.67 -26.38
C LYS A 850 115.32 24.02 -25.97
N ALA A 851 114.76 24.68 -24.95
CA ALA A 851 115.29 25.90 -24.39
C ALA A 851 116.69 25.67 -23.80
N VAL A 852 116.94 24.54 -23.15
CA VAL A 852 118.28 24.16 -22.65
C VAL A 852 119.25 23.91 -23.81
N VAL A 853 118.82 23.33 -24.93
CA VAL A 853 119.66 23.17 -26.13
C VAL A 853 119.98 24.52 -26.78
N VAL A 854 118.99 25.41 -26.92
CA VAL A 854 119.20 26.78 -27.43
C VAL A 854 120.09 27.58 -26.47
N GLN A 855 119.87 27.47 -25.15
CA GLN A 855 120.72 28.05 -24.12
C GLN A 855 122.13 27.46 -24.15
N LYS A 856 122.31 26.16 -24.42
CA LYS A 856 123.63 25.52 -24.56
C LYS A 856 124.39 26.09 -25.75
N VAL A 857 123.72 26.30 -26.88
CA VAL A 857 124.31 26.92 -28.09
C VAL A 857 124.58 28.41 -27.86
N ALA A 858 123.63 29.15 -27.27
CA ALA A 858 123.76 30.57 -26.95
C ALA A 858 124.83 30.84 -25.89
N ARG A 859 124.91 30.02 -24.83
CA ARG A 859 125.97 30.05 -23.81
C ARG A 859 127.33 29.67 -24.41
N GLY A 860 127.39 28.66 -25.28
CA GLY A 860 128.61 28.32 -26.01
C GLY A 860 129.10 29.45 -26.93
N TYR A 861 128.19 30.19 -27.56
CA TYR A 861 128.49 31.36 -28.39
C TYR A 861 128.89 32.59 -27.55
N LEU A 862 128.20 32.85 -26.44
CA LEU A 862 128.48 33.98 -25.53
C LEU A 862 129.77 33.79 -24.72
N VAL A 863 130.06 32.57 -24.26
CA VAL A 863 131.31 32.24 -23.54
C VAL A 863 132.53 32.39 -24.46
N ARG A 864 132.44 32.01 -25.74
CA ARG A 864 133.52 32.22 -26.73
C ARG A 864 133.69 33.69 -27.17
N LYS A 865 132.64 34.50 -27.08
CA LYS A 865 132.66 35.91 -27.52
C LYS A 865 133.01 36.90 -26.39
N LYS A 866 132.80 36.54 -25.12
CA LYS A 866 132.89 37.51 -24.00
C LYS A 866 133.74 37.09 -22.79
N ASN A 867 134.43 35.94 -22.77
CA ASN A 867 135.42 35.60 -21.73
C ASN A 867 134.91 35.79 -20.27
N LEU A 868 133.72 35.26 -19.96
CA LEU A 868 132.93 35.52 -18.75
C LEU A 868 132.95 34.39 -17.69
N LEU A 869 134.09 33.75 -17.42
CA LEU A 869 134.25 32.96 -16.18
C LEU A 869 135.00 33.80 -15.13
N HIS A 870 134.27 34.59 -14.34
CA HIS A 870 134.82 35.21 -13.13
C HIS A 870 134.53 34.26 -11.94
N PRO A 871 135.53 33.71 -11.23
CA PRO A 871 135.32 32.52 -10.38
C PRO A 871 134.56 32.74 -9.05
N PHE A 872 134.16 33.97 -8.73
CA PHE A 872 133.75 34.35 -7.36
C PHE A 872 132.48 35.21 -7.27
N GLU A 873 131.70 35.37 -8.36
CA GLU A 873 130.37 36.00 -8.29
C GLU A 873 129.34 35.03 -7.68
N GLY A 874 128.75 35.39 -6.54
CA GLY A 874 127.64 34.66 -5.90
C GLY A 874 127.90 34.14 -4.46
N LEU A 875 129.06 34.41 -3.87
CA LEU A 875 129.39 34.03 -2.48
C LEU A 875 128.89 35.07 -1.46
N GLY A 876 128.41 34.62 -0.31
CA GLY A 876 127.82 35.49 0.73
C GLY A 876 128.84 36.27 1.57
N PRO A 877 128.42 37.28 2.36
CA PRO A 877 129.32 38.14 3.16
C PRO A 877 130.29 37.36 4.05
N LYS A 878 129.79 36.38 4.81
CA LYS A 878 130.59 35.55 5.73
C LYS A 878 131.55 34.61 5.01
N GLU A 879 131.18 34.13 3.82
CA GLU A 879 132.01 33.23 3.01
C GLU A 879 133.14 33.99 2.31
N LEU A 880 132.89 35.24 1.92
CA LEU A 880 133.91 36.15 1.38
C LEU A 880 134.92 36.55 2.47
N ASP A 881 134.47 36.86 3.68
CA ASP A 881 135.36 37.22 4.80
C ASP A 881 136.26 36.05 5.22
N GLN A 882 135.72 34.83 5.23
CA GLN A 882 136.49 33.62 5.51
C GLN A 882 137.58 33.37 4.45
N LYS A 883 137.25 33.54 3.17
CA LYS A 883 138.22 33.38 2.07
C LYS A 883 139.29 34.48 2.03
N ILE A 884 138.97 35.70 2.44
CA ILE A 884 139.95 36.79 2.61
C ILE A 884 140.98 36.37 3.67
N SER A 885 140.52 35.89 4.83
CA SER A 885 141.42 35.46 5.91
C SER A 885 142.29 34.26 5.50
N GLU A 886 141.72 33.27 4.81
CA GLU A 886 142.48 32.13 4.27
C GLU A 886 143.56 32.56 3.27
N MET A 887 143.26 33.53 2.41
CA MET A 887 144.23 34.05 1.43
C MET A 887 145.31 34.93 2.05
N GLU A 888 144.99 35.73 3.07
CA GLU A 888 145.98 36.50 3.83
C GLU A 888 146.97 35.59 4.55
N VAL A 889 146.49 34.50 5.17
CA VAL A 889 147.35 33.48 5.80
C VAL A 889 148.22 32.78 4.74
N ALA A 890 147.66 32.43 3.59
CA ALA A 890 148.40 31.81 2.49
C ALA A 890 149.50 32.72 1.91
N ILE A 891 149.26 34.03 1.83
CA ILE A 891 150.26 35.04 1.42
C ILE A 891 151.38 35.13 2.47
N ALA A 892 151.03 35.20 3.76
CA ALA A 892 152.02 35.25 4.85
C ALA A 892 152.89 33.97 4.93
N GLN A 893 152.34 32.82 4.53
CA GLN A 893 153.09 31.56 4.40
C GLN A 893 154.04 31.60 3.19
N ALA A 894 153.54 31.97 2.01
CA ALA A 894 154.33 32.04 0.78
C ALA A 894 155.46 33.08 0.84
N ALA A 895 155.29 34.16 1.61
CA ALA A 895 156.32 35.18 1.86
C ALA A 895 157.46 34.65 2.74
N ARG A 896 157.16 33.78 3.73
CA ARG A 896 158.18 33.10 4.56
C ARG A 896 159.00 32.10 3.75
N ASP A 897 158.36 31.39 2.82
CA ASP A 897 159.00 30.37 1.98
C ASP A 897 159.77 30.95 0.77
N LYS A 898 159.94 32.28 0.70
CA LYS A 898 160.64 33.04 -0.37
C LYS A 898 160.11 32.76 -1.79
N GLN A 899 158.83 32.40 -1.94
CA GLN A 899 158.16 32.18 -3.24
C GLN A 899 157.49 33.46 -3.74
N PHE A 900 158.30 34.41 -4.24
CA PHE A 900 157.84 35.77 -4.56
C PHE A 900 156.76 35.84 -5.65
N GLU A 901 156.82 35.00 -6.68
CA GLU A 901 155.86 35.01 -7.79
C GLU A 901 154.46 34.54 -7.37
N LYS A 902 154.41 33.57 -6.44
CA LYS A 902 153.15 33.06 -5.88
C LYS A 902 152.51 34.07 -4.92
N CYS A 903 153.32 34.80 -4.15
CA CYS A 903 152.84 35.93 -3.35
C CYS A 903 152.18 37.02 -4.20
N ALA A 904 152.82 37.44 -5.28
CA ALA A 904 152.29 38.51 -6.15
C ALA A 904 150.93 38.13 -6.75
N ASN A 905 150.77 36.88 -7.19
CA ASN A 905 149.50 36.41 -7.75
C ASN A 905 148.39 36.29 -6.70
N LEU A 906 148.72 35.77 -5.50
CA LEU A 906 147.75 35.69 -4.41
C LEU A 906 147.34 37.08 -3.89
N GLN A 907 148.26 38.05 -3.85
CA GLN A 907 147.93 39.45 -3.55
C GLN A 907 146.95 40.04 -4.56
N LYS A 908 147.15 39.78 -5.85
CA LYS A 908 146.27 40.26 -6.92
C LYS A 908 144.87 39.65 -6.86
N ASP A 909 144.77 38.40 -6.40
CA ASP A 909 143.46 37.76 -6.20
C ASP A 909 142.82 38.17 -4.87
N LEU A 910 143.61 38.48 -3.83
CA LEU A 910 143.10 39.05 -2.58
C LEU A 910 142.45 40.42 -2.83
N GLU A 911 143.10 41.28 -3.62
CA GLU A 911 142.54 42.58 -4.02
C GLU A 911 141.16 42.43 -4.68
N LYS A 912 141.00 41.43 -5.57
CA LYS A 912 139.72 41.18 -6.25
C LYS A 912 138.63 40.68 -5.29
N ILE A 913 138.97 39.86 -4.30
CA ILE A 913 138.00 39.35 -3.31
C ILE A 913 137.58 40.46 -2.34
N VAL A 914 138.53 41.29 -1.89
CA VAL A 914 138.25 42.47 -1.07
C VAL A 914 137.34 43.44 -1.82
N GLU A 915 137.55 43.62 -3.13
CA GLU A 915 136.71 44.49 -3.96
C GLU A 915 135.29 43.91 -4.18
N ALA A 916 135.14 42.58 -4.24
CA ALA A 916 133.84 41.90 -4.25
C ALA A 916 133.12 42.02 -2.89
N ARG A 917 133.82 41.92 -1.75
CA ARG A 917 133.24 42.08 -0.40
C ARG A 917 132.70 43.48 -0.16
N LYS A 918 133.38 44.52 -0.65
CA LYS A 918 132.93 45.93 -0.55
C LYS A 918 131.56 46.21 -1.19
N LYS A 919 131.10 45.34 -2.12
CA LYS A 919 129.82 45.50 -2.83
C LYS A 919 128.62 44.85 -2.14
N VAL A 920 128.84 43.99 -1.14
CA VAL A 920 127.76 43.29 -0.41
C VAL A 920 127.70 43.80 1.04
N ARG A 921 126.70 44.62 1.38
CA ARG A 921 126.54 45.28 2.69
C ARG A 921 125.40 44.67 3.52
N THR A 922 125.54 44.65 4.85
CA THR A 922 124.48 44.15 5.76
C THR A 922 123.64 45.28 6.37
N ALA A 923 122.39 44.99 6.76
CA ALA A 923 121.45 45.99 7.30
C ALA A 923 122.00 46.69 8.56
N LYS A 924 122.69 45.96 9.45
CA LYS A 924 123.32 46.53 10.65
C LYS A 924 124.49 47.50 10.34
N GLU A 925 125.26 47.25 9.29
CA GLU A 925 126.34 48.15 8.86
C GLU A 925 125.80 49.46 8.28
N ILE A 926 124.65 49.38 7.58
CA ILE A 926 123.95 50.56 7.04
C ILE A 926 123.31 51.38 8.16
N ASP A 927 122.66 50.74 9.13
CA ASP A 927 122.02 51.41 10.27
C ASP A 927 123.05 52.16 11.15
N GLY A 928 124.27 51.60 11.32
CA GLY A 928 125.37 52.26 12.03
C GLY A 928 125.96 53.49 11.29
N GLU A 929 126.04 53.45 9.95
CA GLU A 929 126.48 54.62 9.16
C GLU A 929 125.43 55.74 9.15
N ILE A 930 124.13 55.41 9.13
CA ILE A 930 123.04 56.39 9.23
C ILE A 930 123.14 57.16 10.56
N GLN A 931 123.43 56.48 11.66
CA GLN A 931 123.54 57.11 12.98
C GLN A 931 124.74 58.07 13.03
N LYS A 932 125.88 57.65 12.49
CA LYS A 932 127.11 58.46 12.45
C LYS A 932 126.97 59.69 11.54
N LEU A 933 126.29 59.55 10.40
CA LEU A 933 126.00 60.66 9.48
C LEU A 933 125.00 61.66 10.08
N ASN A 934 124.02 61.20 10.86
CA ASN A 934 123.12 62.08 11.60
C ASN A 934 123.87 62.93 12.64
N GLU A 935 124.79 62.32 13.39
CA GLU A 935 125.65 63.03 14.35
C GLU A 935 126.56 64.06 13.64
N GLU A 936 127.20 63.68 12.53
CA GLU A 936 128.03 64.60 11.74
C GLU A 936 127.23 65.75 11.12
N MET A 937 125.98 65.50 10.70
CA MET A 937 125.08 66.52 10.18
C MET A 937 124.68 67.53 11.26
N GLU A 938 124.39 67.07 12.49
CA GLU A 938 124.13 67.94 13.64
C GLU A 938 125.35 68.81 13.99
N GLN A 939 126.55 68.23 13.94
CA GLN A 939 127.81 68.94 14.20
C GLN A 939 128.09 70.01 13.12
N ALA A 940 127.86 69.68 11.85
CA ALA A 940 128.05 70.60 10.71
C ALA A 940 127.04 71.75 10.73
N ALA A 941 125.81 71.49 11.21
CA ALA A 941 124.76 72.50 11.34
C ALA A 941 125.13 73.55 12.41
N LYS A 942 125.74 73.10 13.53
CA LYS A 942 126.25 74.00 14.58
C LYS A 942 127.39 74.90 14.10
N ASN A 943 128.27 74.39 13.23
CA ASN A 943 129.40 75.16 12.68
C ASN A 943 129.02 76.10 11.53
N LYS A 944 127.71 76.28 11.25
CA LYS A 944 127.17 77.12 10.18
C LYS A 944 127.72 76.74 8.78
N GLN A 945 128.16 75.50 8.60
CA GLN A 945 128.61 74.96 7.31
C GLN A 945 127.42 74.41 6.53
N PHE A 946 126.50 75.30 6.12
CA PHE A 946 125.22 74.91 5.53
C PHE A 946 125.34 74.10 4.23
N ALA A 947 126.39 74.33 3.43
CA ALA A 947 126.68 73.52 2.24
C ALA A 947 127.00 72.06 2.58
N ARG A 948 127.68 71.81 3.71
CA ARG A 948 128.06 70.47 4.16
C ARG A 948 126.89 69.72 4.78
N CYS A 949 125.94 70.42 5.41
CA CYS A 949 124.69 69.83 5.87
C CYS A 949 123.82 69.32 4.71
N ALA A 950 123.70 70.09 3.63
CA ALA A 950 122.92 69.68 2.46
C ALA A 950 123.51 68.42 1.77
N GLU A 951 124.84 68.32 1.69
CA GLU A 951 125.52 67.11 1.18
C GLU A 951 125.30 65.90 2.10
N LEU A 952 125.39 66.08 3.42
CA LEU A 952 125.17 64.99 4.38
C LEU A 952 123.72 64.53 4.39
N GLN A 953 122.76 65.45 4.24
CA GLN A 953 121.34 65.13 4.18
C GLN A 953 120.98 64.31 2.94
N LYS A 954 121.56 64.63 1.77
CA LYS A 954 121.38 63.84 0.55
C LYS A 954 121.96 62.42 0.69
N LYS A 955 123.13 62.28 1.32
CA LYS A 955 123.72 60.96 1.62
C LYS A 955 122.90 60.14 2.61
N LEU A 956 122.27 60.80 3.58
CA LEU A 956 121.38 60.17 4.54
C LEU A 956 120.11 59.61 3.86
N GLU A 957 119.49 60.40 2.97
CA GLU A 957 118.32 59.96 2.19
C GLU A 957 118.65 58.78 1.26
N GLU A 958 119.80 58.81 0.58
CA GLU A 958 120.24 57.70 -0.28
C GLU A 958 120.48 56.39 0.51
N LEU A 959 121.06 56.46 1.72
CA LEU A 959 121.23 55.27 2.57
C LEU A 959 119.90 54.75 3.16
N GLN A 960 118.96 55.64 3.49
CA GLN A 960 117.61 55.26 3.94
C GLN A 960 116.79 54.57 2.83
N GLU A 961 116.94 55.00 1.57
CA GLU A 961 116.29 54.37 0.42
C GLU A 961 116.85 52.95 0.16
N VAL A 962 118.16 52.75 0.34
CA VAL A 962 118.78 51.43 0.26
C VAL A 962 118.29 50.52 1.39
N ARG A 963 118.12 51.04 2.62
CA ARG A 963 117.55 50.27 3.75
C ARG A 963 116.13 49.77 3.46
N LYS A 964 115.31 50.58 2.79
CA LYS A 964 113.91 50.26 2.45
C LYS A 964 113.75 49.09 1.47
N ASN A 965 114.78 48.84 0.64
CA ASN A 965 114.79 47.78 -0.37
C ASN A 965 115.43 46.46 0.10
N VAL A 966 115.96 46.41 1.33
CA VAL A 966 116.46 45.18 1.95
C VAL A 966 115.34 44.56 2.77
N LYS A 967 114.84 43.39 2.33
CA LYS A 967 113.79 42.64 3.06
C LYS A 967 114.27 42.28 4.46
N GLU A 968 113.47 42.63 5.45
CA GLU A 968 113.67 42.27 6.85
C GLU A 968 113.33 40.78 7.04
N ASP A 969 114.28 39.98 7.53
CA ASP A 969 114.05 38.55 7.75
C ASP A 969 113.31 38.39 9.10
N LEU A 970 112.06 37.92 9.06
CA LEU A 970 111.22 37.69 10.25
C LEU A 970 111.85 36.69 11.24
N ASN A 971 112.85 35.91 10.79
CA ASN A 971 113.65 35.04 11.65
C ASN A 971 114.67 35.79 12.52
N GLU A 972 114.93 37.07 12.29
CA GLU A 972 115.84 37.89 13.10
C GLU A 972 115.14 38.66 14.23
N LEU A 973 113.80 38.67 14.29
CA LEU A 973 113.03 39.31 15.38
C LEU A 973 113.03 38.47 16.66
N GLU A 974 113.17 39.12 17.81
CA GLU A 974 113.16 38.46 19.12
C GLU A 974 111.74 37.96 19.50
N PRO A 975 111.61 36.86 20.28
CA PRO A 975 110.32 36.30 20.66
C PRO A 975 109.36 37.30 21.32
N SER A 976 109.89 38.25 22.10
CA SER A 976 109.10 39.29 22.78
C SER A 976 108.42 40.28 21.83
N GLU A 977 109.09 40.66 20.73
CA GLU A 977 108.55 41.57 19.71
C GLU A 977 107.49 40.88 18.83
N LEU A 978 107.67 39.57 18.60
CA LEU A 978 106.66 38.72 17.97
C LEU A 978 105.41 38.61 18.86
N ASP A 979 105.58 38.42 20.17
CA ASP A 979 104.49 38.31 21.14
C ASP A 979 103.72 39.64 21.33
N GLU A 980 104.38 40.80 21.22
CA GLU A 980 103.70 42.11 21.18
C GLU A 980 102.84 42.29 19.92
N ARG A 981 103.36 41.89 18.75
CA ARG A 981 102.62 41.98 17.49
C ARG A 981 101.44 41.02 17.43
N ILE A 982 101.60 39.81 17.97
CA ILE A 982 100.51 38.83 18.12
C ILE A 982 99.39 39.43 18.98
N ARG A 983 99.72 39.99 20.16
CA ARG A 983 98.72 40.64 21.04
C ARG A 983 98.02 41.83 20.37
N GLY A 984 98.75 42.61 19.57
CA GLY A 984 98.18 43.73 18.82
C GLY A 984 97.18 43.31 17.74
N VAL A 985 97.35 42.13 17.13
CA VAL A 985 96.41 41.56 16.15
C VAL A 985 95.22 40.90 16.87
N GLU A 986 95.44 40.21 17.98
CA GLU A 986 94.37 39.63 18.82
C GLU A 986 93.41 40.70 19.36
N ALA A 987 93.94 41.86 19.81
CA ALA A 987 93.11 42.98 20.26
C ALA A 987 92.19 43.51 19.14
N LYS A 988 92.70 43.60 17.90
CA LYS A 988 91.91 44.02 16.73
C LYS A 988 90.85 42.98 16.33
N ILE A 989 91.10 41.70 16.57
CA ILE A 989 90.11 40.62 16.37
C ILE A 989 89.00 40.73 17.42
N ALA A 990 89.33 40.99 18.68
CA ALA A 990 88.35 41.20 19.74
C ALA A 990 87.44 42.42 19.46
N GLU A 991 88.02 43.51 18.96
CA GLU A 991 87.30 44.71 18.55
C GLU A 991 86.35 44.44 17.36
N ALA A 992 86.82 43.70 16.35
CA ALA A 992 86.02 43.28 15.21
C ALA A 992 84.88 42.31 15.59
N MET A 993 85.09 41.44 16.58
CA MET A 993 84.05 40.55 17.13
C MET A 993 82.97 41.33 17.89
N SER A 994 83.37 42.32 18.71
CA SER A 994 82.43 43.20 19.41
C SER A 994 81.54 43.99 18.44
N ALA A 995 82.12 44.44 17.32
CA ALA A 995 81.42 45.12 16.23
C ALA A 995 80.59 44.20 15.31
N ARG A 996 80.52 42.88 15.60
CA ARG A 996 79.84 41.86 14.79
C ARG A 996 80.27 41.82 13.31
N ASN A 997 81.51 42.20 13.01
CA ASN A 997 82.05 42.18 11.65
C ASN A 997 82.83 40.88 11.38
N PHE A 998 82.08 39.82 11.10
CA PHE A 998 82.62 38.46 10.96
C PHE A 998 83.56 38.28 9.76
N GLU A 999 83.44 39.10 8.72
CA GLU A 999 84.31 39.04 7.54
C GLU A 999 85.72 39.59 7.83
N LYS A 1000 85.79 40.69 8.60
CA LYS A 1000 87.07 41.27 9.05
C LYS A 1000 87.77 40.41 10.11
N CYS A 1001 87.01 39.70 10.95
CA CYS A 1001 87.56 38.67 11.83
C CYS A 1001 88.24 37.55 11.04
N GLY A 1002 87.63 37.08 9.95
CA GLY A 1002 88.23 36.02 9.12
C GLY A 1002 89.57 36.41 8.50
N GLN A 1003 89.73 37.67 8.08
CA GLN A 1003 90.99 38.16 7.51
C GLN A 1003 92.09 38.34 8.56
N LEU A 1004 91.77 38.95 9.70
CA LEU A 1004 92.74 39.16 10.79
C LEU A 1004 93.18 37.83 11.43
N GLN A 1005 92.31 36.82 11.44
CA GLN A 1005 92.66 35.47 11.89
C GLN A 1005 93.75 34.84 11.01
N GLY A 1006 93.70 35.07 9.69
CA GLY A 1006 94.72 34.56 8.76
C GLY A 1006 96.10 35.19 8.98
N ASP A 1007 96.17 36.49 9.27
CA ASP A 1007 97.44 37.17 9.57
C ASP A 1007 98.02 36.74 10.93
N LEU A 1008 97.15 36.52 11.92
CA LEU A 1008 97.53 35.98 13.22
C LEU A 1008 98.16 34.59 13.08
N ASP A 1009 97.56 33.72 12.26
CA ASP A 1009 98.07 32.36 12.04
C ASP A 1009 99.49 32.35 11.46
N VAL A 1010 99.85 33.32 10.61
CA VAL A 1010 101.22 33.45 10.05
C VAL A 1010 102.23 33.88 11.13
N LEU A 1011 101.88 34.85 11.98
CA LEU A 1011 102.74 35.31 13.08
C LEU A 1011 102.91 34.23 14.16
N VAL A 1012 101.83 33.53 14.51
CA VAL A 1012 101.84 32.40 15.45
C VAL A 1012 102.66 31.24 14.87
N ALA A 1013 102.60 30.98 13.57
CA ALA A 1013 103.45 29.97 12.93
C ALA A 1013 104.94 30.33 12.95
N ALA A 1014 105.30 31.61 12.81
CA ALA A 1014 106.68 32.08 12.98
C ALA A 1014 107.15 31.98 14.44
N ARG A 1015 106.29 32.31 15.41
CA ARG A 1015 106.58 32.18 16.84
C ARG A 1015 106.73 30.73 17.30
N LYS A 1016 105.89 29.81 16.80
CA LYS A 1016 105.96 28.37 17.07
C LYS A 1016 107.28 27.72 16.65
N LYS A 1017 107.98 28.26 15.64
CA LYS A 1017 109.31 27.77 15.23
C LYS A 1017 110.43 28.20 16.18
N LYS A 1018 110.14 29.06 17.16
CA LYS A 1018 111.07 29.62 18.14
C LYS A 1018 110.58 29.33 19.57
N GLN A 1019 110.22 28.07 19.86
CA GLN A 1019 109.93 27.60 21.21
C GLN A 1019 111.18 27.81 22.10
N THR A 1020 110.99 28.27 23.34
CA THR A 1020 112.12 28.36 24.26
C THR A 1020 112.53 26.96 24.71
N PRO A 1021 113.80 26.74 25.12
CA PRO A 1021 114.24 25.43 25.59
C PRO A 1021 113.36 24.86 26.71
N GLU A 1022 112.82 25.70 27.60
CA GLU A 1022 111.93 25.25 28.68
C GLU A 1022 110.60 24.69 28.16
N GLU A 1023 110.09 25.20 27.03
CA GLU A 1023 108.81 24.79 26.44
C GLU A 1023 108.92 23.42 25.73
N LEU A 1024 110.07 23.12 25.13
CA LEU A 1024 110.34 21.84 24.47
C LEU A 1024 110.50 20.68 25.47
N ASP A 1025 111.17 20.93 26.59
CA ASP A 1025 111.39 19.89 27.62
C ASP A 1025 110.07 19.44 28.27
N ALA A 1026 109.13 20.37 28.49
CA ALA A 1026 107.80 20.05 29.01
C ALA A 1026 106.95 19.19 28.06
N GLU A 1027 107.11 19.38 26.74
CA GLU A 1027 106.35 18.66 25.73
C GLU A 1027 106.84 17.21 25.56
N ILE A 1028 108.16 16.99 25.70
CA ILE A 1028 108.78 15.66 25.67
C ILE A 1028 108.34 14.82 26.88
N GLU A 1029 108.29 15.41 28.08
CA GLU A 1029 107.88 14.70 29.30
C GLU A 1029 106.42 14.19 29.22
N LYS A 1030 105.55 14.99 28.59
CA LYS A 1030 104.14 14.66 28.41
C LYS A 1030 103.90 13.48 27.47
N LEU A 1031 104.62 13.45 26.33
CA LEU A 1031 104.51 12.37 25.35
C LEU A 1031 105.06 11.03 25.87
N ASN A 1032 106.13 11.06 26.68
CA ASN A 1032 106.70 9.86 27.25
C ASN A 1032 105.74 9.15 28.23
N ASN A 1033 104.99 9.91 29.02
CA ASN A 1033 103.97 9.35 29.92
C ASN A 1033 102.80 8.69 29.16
N GLU A 1034 102.45 9.21 27.99
CA GLU A 1034 101.31 8.73 27.20
C GLU A 1034 101.61 7.38 26.52
N ILE A 1035 102.85 7.20 26.05
CA ILE A 1035 103.33 5.95 25.43
C ILE A 1035 103.36 4.81 26.45
N ALA A 1036 103.79 5.09 27.69
CA ALA A 1036 103.83 4.09 28.76
C ALA A 1036 102.43 3.50 29.07
N SER A 1037 101.37 4.32 28.98
CA SER A 1037 99.99 3.90 29.26
C SER A 1037 99.40 2.96 28.19
N LEU A 1038 99.83 3.10 26.93
CA LEU A 1038 99.28 2.36 25.79
C LEU A 1038 99.85 0.94 25.67
N MET A 1039 101.05 0.68 26.20
CA MET A 1039 101.67 -0.65 26.15
C MET A 1039 101.06 -1.69 27.10
N GLN A 1040 100.32 -1.29 28.14
CA GLN A 1040 99.74 -2.22 29.13
C GLN A 1040 98.44 -2.94 28.68
N ARG A 1041 97.79 -2.52 27.57
CA ARG A 1041 96.40 -2.92 27.25
C ARG A 1041 96.20 -3.99 26.15
N LYS A 1042 97.21 -4.78 25.74
CA LYS A 1042 97.04 -5.85 24.71
C LYS A 1042 97.61 -7.22 25.12
N GLN A 1043 96.74 -8.18 25.46
CA GLN A 1043 96.86 -9.63 25.15
C GLN A 1043 95.65 -9.93 24.24
N PHE A 1044 95.74 -10.17 22.92
CA PHE A 1044 96.38 -11.22 22.12
C PHE A 1044 95.90 -12.66 22.41
N ASP A 1045 95.28 -13.22 21.36
CA ASP A 1045 95.18 -14.62 20.94
C ASP A 1045 93.97 -15.53 21.29
N LYS A 1046 93.34 -15.97 20.18
CA LYS A 1046 92.74 -17.29 19.85
C LYS A 1046 91.38 -17.66 20.46
N TYR A 1047 90.30 -17.46 19.72
CA TYR A 1047 89.66 -18.44 18.80
C TYR A 1047 88.52 -17.76 18.02
#